data_AF-A0A1H6RI37-F1
#
_entry.id   AF-A0A1H6RI37-F1
#
_cell.length_a   1.000
_cell.length_b   1.000
_cell.length_c   1.000
_cell.angle_alpha   90.00
_cell.angle_beta   90.00
_cell.angle_gamma   90.00
#
_symmetry.space_group_name_H-M   'P 1'
#
loop_
_entity.id
_entity.type
_entity.pdbx_description
1 polymer ?
#
loop_
_entity_poly.entity_id
_entity_poly.type
_entity_poly.pdbx_seq_one_letter_code
_entity_poly.pdbx_strand_id
1 'polypeptide(L)'
;MSTATTPQSPIEVCLHGHGIVCGLEVHINHNCDIHLNGGTAITPSGGLIHIGDKTFSYYLIEPSPEVQAYFPHNTGKEERINRTVLELVSSKGYNPGTTDSLKQQSPEDTPTRDLLSDKILVVLFRTDDPSKQYFLLVSPSLLLEKGDSDTLNKVKELSKSDISEARSRLHKRPQRGERIYPSELIDQAFRPYLQLREVIVPRFGYKELAIADRSQPFGTDNFVNPFSKIKTFKTLFEEYKAILDDLIPEFAEALEKLHAIYGDQFTHKGKHYWDKYRKILTGKWQVFLEKGEHLYYIQYYYDWLVDLVKAYDELCEELSAFVGKCHCHSKENQPGEFGLLRLGPVLGGSTSYTPLLFRDSFEPPLIDGHNEEDWNRIRFHHWRLMMMIWTFDLPQLKLDEILVKRGYLDSAKEFEDSTDYFERMPLGDLPLKFTPSQTPDTPLAGQAIPYYYPLDADSPYSLHQYWNYRLTQMHRTKHIRSYNAIPDRDSYTAVGEKKYHLDAQFPVAFHLRQYPFLRAEGHIGKPVGLVQVPGAVPVEFKADLKAWAELLRQQNLSLQVIGIPVSELPDFVSQFGDIPGNALHWGLEHVGGLAYGHTLVLVYTDTDEQIELSECKKDSDPEVAKNTIIADFTIPVFVGKTI
;
A
#
# COMPACT_ATOMS: atom_id res chain seq x y z
N MET A 1 41.33 12.11 60.53
CA MET A 1 40.03 11.45 60.25
C MET A 1 39.83 11.51 58.75
N SER A 2 40.03 10.39 58.06
CA SER A 2 39.86 10.26 56.61
C SER A 2 38.61 9.42 56.36
N THR A 3 37.57 10.04 55.81
CA THR A 3 36.31 9.39 55.44
C THR A 3 36.47 8.68 54.10
N ALA A 4 36.38 7.36 54.13
CA ALA A 4 36.28 6.53 52.93
C ALA A 4 34.90 6.71 52.29
N THR A 5 34.88 7.17 51.04
CA THR A 5 33.71 7.18 50.16
C THR A 5 33.43 5.77 49.68
N THR A 6 32.26 5.25 50.02
CA THR A 6 31.67 4.04 49.48
C THR A 6 31.42 4.21 47.97
N PRO A 7 31.72 3.22 47.10
CA PRO A 7 31.39 3.32 45.69
C PRO A 7 29.86 3.37 45.54
N GLN A 8 29.34 4.40 44.87
CA GLN A 8 27.95 4.41 44.43
C GLN A 8 27.75 3.22 43.50
N SER A 9 26.76 2.39 43.80
CA SER A 9 26.27 1.34 42.89
C SER A 9 25.98 1.97 41.53
N PRO A 10 26.43 1.37 40.41
CA PRO A 10 26.06 1.86 39.09
C PRO A 10 24.55 1.89 39.00
N ILE A 11 24.01 3.00 38.49
CA ILE A 11 22.60 3.12 38.16
C ILE A 11 22.30 1.96 37.21
N GLU A 12 21.55 0.95 37.68
CA GLU A 12 20.95 -0.07 36.81
C GLU A 12 19.92 0.63 35.93
N VAL A 13 20.40 1.23 34.83
CA VAL A 13 19.53 1.67 33.76
C VAL A 13 19.01 0.40 33.11
N CYS A 14 17.81 -0.01 33.50
CA CYS A 14 17.11 -1.16 32.93
C CYS A 14 16.72 -0.80 31.49
N LEU A 15 17.65 -0.97 30.55
CA LEU A 15 17.40 -0.80 29.12
C LEU A 15 16.63 -2.03 28.66
N HIS A 16 15.32 -1.92 28.64
CA HIS A 16 14.45 -2.94 28.08
C HIS A 16 14.43 -2.76 26.54
N GLY A 17 14.51 -3.85 25.78
CA GLY A 17 14.62 -3.83 24.31
C GLY A 17 15.47 -4.99 23.80
N HIS A 18 15.72 -5.06 22.49
CA HIS A 18 16.73 -5.97 21.93
C HIS A 18 17.30 -5.43 20.62
N GLY A 19 18.50 -5.87 20.23
CA GLY A 19 19.12 -5.50 18.95
C GLY A 19 20.27 -4.48 19.09
N ILE A 20 20.76 -3.99 17.96
CA ILE A 20 21.97 -3.15 17.87
C ILE A 20 21.63 -1.68 18.10
N VAL A 21 22.14 -1.08 19.19
CA VAL A 21 21.92 0.32 19.57
C VAL A 21 22.80 1.25 18.74
N CYS A 22 24.07 0.90 18.58
CA CYS A 22 25.05 1.68 17.80
C CYS A 22 26.26 0.81 17.40
N GLY A 23 26.95 1.20 16.33
CA GLY A 23 28.14 0.51 15.84
C GLY A 23 27.86 -0.90 15.32
N LEU A 24 28.79 -1.84 15.52
CA LEU A 24 28.74 -3.21 15.00
C LEU A 24 28.57 -3.29 13.48
N GLU A 25 29.13 -2.32 12.76
CA GLU A 25 29.19 -2.29 11.30
C GLU A 25 30.27 -3.25 10.80
N VAL A 26 29.91 -3.97 9.74
CA VAL A 26 30.77 -4.98 9.12
C VAL A 26 31.40 -4.40 7.87
N HIS A 27 32.72 -4.47 7.81
CA HIS A 27 33.52 -4.04 6.66
C HIS A 27 34.43 -5.18 6.23
N ILE A 28 34.69 -5.27 4.92
CA ILE A 28 35.74 -6.15 4.40
C ILE A 28 36.90 -5.26 3.97
N ASN A 29 38.07 -5.51 4.55
CA ASN A 29 39.29 -4.82 4.18
C ASN A 29 39.84 -5.37 2.84
N HIS A 30 40.75 -4.62 2.20
CA HIS A 30 41.41 -5.05 0.95
C HIS A 30 42.11 -6.42 1.04
N ASN A 31 42.45 -6.86 2.25
CA ASN A 31 43.09 -8.15 2.50
C ASN A 31 42.08 -9.28 2.79
N CYS A 32 40.80 -9.10 2.46
CA CYS A 32 39.68 -10.01 2.78
C CYS A 32 39.45 -10.26 4.28
N ASP A 33 40.07 -9.45 5.14
CA ASP A 33 39.83 -9.47 6.59
C ASP A 33 38.47 -8.83 6.88
N ILE A 34 37.65 -9.49 7.71
CA ILE A 34 36.37 -8.94 8.16
C ILE A 34 36.65 -8.07 9.38
N HIS A 35 36.36 -6.77 9.25
CA HIS A 35 36.46 -5.81 10.33
C HIS A 35 35.07 -5.49 10.88
N LEU A 36 34.91 -5.65 12.19
CA LEU A 36 33.72 -5.28 12.94
C LEU A 36 34.09 -4.10 13.82
N ASN A 37 33.45 -2.94 13.61
CA ASN A 37 33.69 -1.79 14.48
C ASN A 37 33.02 -1.99 15.85
N GLY A 38 33.52 -1.25 16.83
CA GLY A 38 33.01 -1.26 18.19
C GLY A 38 31.59 -0.75 18.25
N GLY A 39 30.79 -1.34 19.12
CA GLY A 39 29.37 -1.02 19.25
C GLY A 39 28.72 -1.64 20.47
N THR A 40 27.42 -1.37 20.59
CA THR A 40 26.60 -1.83 21.71
C THR A 40 25.31 -2.43 21.21
N ALA A 41 24.93 -3.56 21.78
CA ALA A 41 23.64 -4.21 21.57
C ALA A 41 22.95 -4.47 22.92
N ILE A 42 21.62 -4.65 22.88
CA ILE A 42 20.81 -5.02 24.04
C ILE A 42 20.25 -6.43 23.82
N THR A 43 20.31 -7.26 24.86
CA THR A 43 19.73 -8.62 24.86
C THR A 43 18.23 -8.57 25.18
N PRO A 44 17.45 -9.60 24.83
CA PRO A 44 16.04 -9.68 25.22
C PRO A 44 15.77 -9.57 26.73
N SER A 45 16.76 -9.90 27.57
CA SER A 45 16.70 -9.74 29.03
C SER A 45 17.04 -8.31 29.51
N GLY A 46 17.34 -7.38 28.61
CA GLY A 46 17.76 -6.01 28.91
C GLY A 46 19.24 -5.86 29.27
N GLY A 47 20.05 -6.90 29.07
CA GLY A 47 21.49 -6.87 29.28
C GLY A 47 22.20 -6.13 28.14
N LEU A 48 23.27 -5.40 28.47
CA LEU A 48 24.11 -4.73 27.47
C LEU A 48 25.25 -5.66 27.02
N ILE A 49 25.43 -5.73 25.70
CA ILE A 49 26.58 -6.37 25.07
C ILE A 49 27.43 -5.27 24.43
N HIS A 50 28.60 -5.02 25.01
CA HIS A 50 29.61 -4.18 24.40
C HIS A 50 30.59 -5.06 23.63
N ILE A 51 30.76 -4.74 22.35
CA ILE A 51 31.74 -5.40 21.49
C ILE A 51 32.73 -4.32 21.06
N GLY A 52 34.01 -4.52 21.38
CA GLY A 52 35.08 -3.63 20.88
C GLY A 52 35.42 -3.92 19.42
N ASP A 53 36.28 -3.09 18.83
CA ASP A 53 36.78 -3.31 17.47
C ASP A 53 37.40 -4.71 17.34
N LYS A 54 37.00 -5.44 16.30
CA LYS A 54 37.52 -6.76 15.99
C LYS A 54 37.89 -6.86 14.51
N THR A 55 38.95 -7.60 14.26
CA THR A 55 39.36 -7.98 12.91
C THR A 55 39.50 -9.49 12.88
N PHE A 56 38.86 -10.12 11.90
CA PHE A 56 38.89 -11.56 11.68
C PHE A 56 39.62 -11.83 10.37
N SER A 57 40.68 -12.63 10.46
CA SER A 57 41.49 -13.05 9.30
C SER A 57 41.37 -14.54 9.03
N TYR A 58 40.78 -15.28 9.96
CA TYR A 58 40.73 -16.73 9.97
C TYR A 58 39.36 -17.21 10.42
N TYR A 59 39.06 -18.48 10.13
CA TYR A 59 37.89 -19.16 10.66
C TYR A 59 38.22 -20.60 11.07
N LEU A 60 37.42 -21.17 11.97
CA LEU A 60 37.50 -22.57 12.36
C LEU A 60 36.66 -23.42 11.40
N ILE A 61 37.27 -24.47 10.87
CA ILE A 61 36.59 -25.51 10.08
C ILE A 61 35.64 -26.31 10.97
N GLU A 62 36.05 -26.57 12.21
CA GLU A 62 35.23 -27.20 13.25
C GLU A 62 34.95 -26.16 14.34
N PRO A 63 33.70 -25.66 14.48
CA PRO A 63 33.35 -24.69 15.49
C PRO A 63 33.55 -25.23 16.91
N SER A 64 33.62 -24.33 17.89
CA SER A 64 33.70 -24.66 19.31
C SER A 64 32.51 -25.52 19.79
N PRO A 65 32.67 -26.31 20.88
CA PRO A 65 31.60 -27.17 21.40
C PRO A 65 30.30 -26.42 21.70
N GLU A 66 30.37 -25.18 22.16
CA GLU A 66 29.20 -24.33 22.43
C GLU A 66 28.48 -23.93 21.15
N VAL A 67 29.22 -23.55 20.10
CA VAL A 67 28.64 -23.26 18.79
C VAL A 67 28.03 -24.52 18.17
N GLN A 68 28.68 -25.67 18.32
CA GLN A 68 28.14 -26.96 17.90
C GLN A 68 26.90 -27.37 18.70
N ALA A 69 26.81 -27.03 20.00
CA ALA A 69 25.63 -27.29 20.79
C ALA A 69 24.42 -26.47 20.29
N TYR A 70 24.65 -25.20 19.92
CA TYR A 70 23.61 -24.36 19.33
C TYR A 70 23.25 -24.77 17.90
N PHE A 71 24.25 -25.10 17.08
CA PHE A 71 24.13 -25.58 15.70
C PHE A 71 24.57 -27.06 15.59
N PRO A 72 23.79 -28.02 16.12
CA PRO A 72 24.16 -29.44 16.16
C PRO A 72 24.31 -30.00 14.76
N HIS A 73 25.35 -30.82 14.60
CA HIS A 73 25.62 -31.53 13.35
C HIS A 73 24.44 -32.45 13.00
N ASN A 74 23.86 -32.27 11.81
CA ASN A 74 23.07 -33.32 11.18
C ASN A 74 24.05 -34.40 10.71
N THR A 75 24.29 -35.40 11.56
CA THR A 75 25.28 -36.49 11.46
C THR A 75 25.12 -37.45 10.27
N GLY A 76 24.38 -37.06 9.22
CA GLY A 76 24.10 -37.93 8.08
C GLY A 76 25.01 -37.77 6.86
N LYS A 77 25.73 -36.64 6.69
CA LYS A 77 26.65 -36.39 5.55
C LYS A 77 27.77 -35.43 5.95
N GLU A 78 28.91 -35.97 6.37
CA GLU A 78 30.11 -35.25 6.83
C GLU A 78 30.66 -34.20 5.84
N GLU A 79 30.37 -34.30 4.54
CA GLU A 79 30.82 -33.31 3.54
C GLU A 79 29.99 -32.00 3.47
N ARG A 80 28.82 -31.92 4.12
CA ARG A 80 27.88 -30.78 3.92
C ARG A 80 27.94 -29.66 4.95
N ILE A 81 28.52 -29.90 6.13
CA ILE A 81 28.47 -28.93 7.26
C ILE A 81 29.66 -27.96 7.23
N ASN A 82 30.78 -28.35 6.61
CA ASN A 82 31.96 -27.48 6.40
C ASN A 82 31.69 -26.24 5.52
N ARG A 83 30.44 -25.97 5.13
CA ARG A 83 30.05 -24.81 4.30
C ARG A 83 28.99 -23.90 4.95
N THR A 84 28.46 -24.25 6.13
CA THR A 84 27.21 -23.63 6.63
C THR A 84 27.37 -22.73 7.85
N VAL A 85 28.29 -23.06 8.77
CA VAL A 85 28.68 -22.21 9.92
C VAL A 85 30.19 -22.15 10.02
N LEU A 86 30.77 -20.96 10.05
CA LEU A 86 32.20 -20.75 10.25
C LEU A 86 32.41 -19.83 11.45
N GLU A 87 33.12 -20.31 12.47
CA GLU A 87 33.47 -19.50 13.63
C GLU A 87 34.71 -18.65 13.33
N LEU A 88 34.57 -17.32 13.41
CA LEU A 88 35.61 -16.36 13.07
C LEU A 88 36.60 -16.16 14.22
N VAL A 89 37.88 -16.09 13.87
CA VAL A 89 38.99 -15.89 14.82
C VAL A 89 40.00 -14.84 14.30
N SER A 90 40.52 -14.01 15.21
CA SER A 90 41.43 -12.90 14.87
C SER A 90 42.86 -13.35 14.57
N SER A 91 43.27 -14.51 15.08
CA SER A 91 44.61 -15.05 14.87
C SER A 91 44.53 -16.54 14.56
N LYS A 92 45.48 -17.05 13.78
CA LYS A 92 45.62 -18.48 13.52
C LYS A 92 45.72 -19.21 14.86
N GLY A 93 44.73 -20.04 15.19
CA GLY A 93 44.65 -20.73 16.47
C GLY A 93 45.83 -21.70 16.69
N TYR A 94 45.94 -22.22 17.92
CA TYR A 94 46.99 -23.19 18.30
C TYR A 94 46.83 -24.56 17.62
N ASN A 95 45.70 -24.81 16.93
CA ASN A 95 45.42 -26.01 16.15
C ASN A 95 45.43 -25.70 14.63
N PRO A 96 46.59 -25.77 13.95
CA PRO A 96 46.71 -25.48 12.52
C PRO A 96 45.85 -26.39 11.62
N GLY A 97 45.41 -27.54 12.12
CA GLY A 97 44.60 -28.51 11.37
C GLY A 97 43.12 -28.13 11.27
N THR A 98 42.63 -27.19 12.08
CA THR A 98 41.20 -26.81 12.13
C THR A 98 40.96 -25.33 11.87
N THR A 99 42.01 -24.55 11.57
CA THR A 99 41.90 -23.11 11.30
C THR A 99 42.36 -22.79 9.88
N ASP A 100 41.53 -22.11 9.10
CA ASP A 100 41.81 -21.70 7.72
C ASP A 100 41.75 -20.18 7.55
N SER A 101 42.30 -19.66 6.45
CA SER A 101 42.51 -18.25 6.18
C SER A 101 41.44 -17.68 5.25
N LEU A 102 40.85 -16.53 5.62
CA LEU A 102 39.95 -15.77 4.73
C LEU A 102 40.70 -15.24 3.48
N LYS A 103 42.02 -15.07 3.58
CA LYS A 103 42.89 -14.51 2.51
C LYS A 103 43.12 -15.43 1.32
N GLN A 104 42.88 -16.74 1.44
CA GLN A 104 43.03 -17.68 0.31
C GLN A 104 41.88 -17.57 -0.71
N GLN A 105 41.06 -16.52 -0.60
CA GLN A 105 39.89 -16.27 -1.44
C GLN A 105 39.96 -14.90 -2.14
N SER A 106 41.18 -14.41 -2.41
CA SER A 106 41.39 -13.18 -3.18
C SER A 106 40.65 -13.24 -4.52
N PRO A 107 40.01 -12.14 -4.98
CA PRO A 107 39.34 -12.06 -6.28
C PRO A 107 40.24 -12.45 -7.48
N GLU A 108 41.57 -12.36 -7.31
CA GLU A 108 42.55 -12.71 -8.34
C GLU A 108 42.80 -14.23 -8.45
N ASP A 109 42.49 -15.01 -7.41
CA ASP A 109 42.66 -16.46 -7.35
C ASP A 109 41.34 -17.18 -7.67
N THR A 110 40.75 -16.98 -8.86
CA THR A 110 39.41 -17.52 -9.28
C THR A 110 38.85 -18.66 -8.41
N PRO A 111 38.21 -18.34 -7.27
CA PRO A 111 37.54 -19.36 -6.49
C PRO A 111 36.28 -19.66 -7.28
N THR A 112 36.00 -20.93 -7.55
CA THR A 112 34.79 -21.32 -8.27
C THR A 112 33.49 -20.90 -7.53
N ARG A 113 33.57 -20.42 -6.28
CA ARG A 113 32.53 -19.73 -5.50
C ARG A 113 33.15 -18.77 -4.45
N ASP A 114 32.58 -17.58 -4.29
CA ASP A 114 32.88 -16.61 -3.22
C ASP A 114 32.22 -17.09 -1.90
N LEU A 115 33.03 -17.42 -0.88
CA LEU A 115 32.55 -17.93 0.42
C LEU A 115 31.69 -16.92 1.18
N LEU A 116 31.88 -15.62 0.96
CA LEU A 116 31.22 -14.55 1.72
C LEU A 116 29.92 -14.09 1.05
N SER A 117 29.73 -14.41 -0.24
CA SER A 117 28.57 -14.00 -1.04
C SER A 117 27.21 -14.42 -0.48
N ASP A 118 27.17 -15.50 0.30
CA ASP A 118 25.94 -16.07 0.87
C ASP A 118 25.97 -16.15 2.41
N LYS A 119 26.80 -15.34 3.08
CA LYS A 119 26.98 -15.41 4.54
C LYS A 119 26.49 -14.14 5.24
N ILE A 120 25.82 -14.38 6.37
CA ILE A 120 25.42 -13.36 7.33
C ILE A 120 26.38 -13.46 8.51
N LEU A 121 26.89 -12.32 8.99
CA LEU A 121 27.64 -12.28 10.23
C LEU A 121 26.64 -12.25 11.40
N VAL A 122 26.79 -13.17 12.33
CA VAL A 122 26.00 -13.22 13.56
C VAL A 122 26.91 -13.33 14.78
N VAL A 123 26.43 -12.83 15.91
CA VAL A 123 27.06 -12.96 17.22
C VAL A 123 26.19 -13.88 18.07
N LEU A 124 26.73 -15.06 18.40
CA LEU A 124 26.15 -15.95 19.38
C LEU A 124 26.74 -15.59 20.75
N PHE A 125 25.90 -15.42 21.76
CA PHE A 125 26.36 -15.10 23.11
C PHE A 125 25.60 -15.94 24.14
N ARG A 126 26.24 -16.18 25.29
CA ARG A 126 25.58 -16.84 26.41
C ARG A 126 24.70 -15.84 27.17
N THR A 127 23.49 -16.23 27.52
CA THR A 127 22.55 -15.35 28.24
C THR A 127 22.94 -15.15 29.71
N ASP A 128 23.60 -16.15 30.32
CA ASP A 128 24.14 -16.10 31.68
C ASP A 128 25.51 -15.39 31.77
N ASP A 129 26.24 -15.33 30.66
CA ASP A 129 27.53 -14.64 30.55
C ASP A 129 27.68 -13.97 29.16
N PRO A 130 27.11 -12.76 28.98
CA PRO A 130 27.16 -12.04 27.70
C PRO A 130 28.57 -11.62 27.26
N SER A 131 29.58 -11.78 28.13
CA SER A 131 30.98 -11.56 27.76
C SER A 131 31.54 -12.67 26.87
N LYS A 132 30.93 -13.88 26.93
CA LYS A 132 31.25 -14.99 26.04
C LYS A 132 30.49 -14.85 24.72
N GLN A 133 31.21 -14.36 23.72
CA GLN A 133 30.70 -14.04 22.39
C GLN A 133 31.45 -14.86 21.34
N TYR A 134 30.69 -15.44 20.42
CA TYR A 134 31.18 -16.19 19.27
C TYR A 134 30.72 -15.50 17.99
N PHE A 135 31.65 -15.22 17.08
CA PHE A 135 31.37 -14.52 15.83
C PHE A 135 31.29 -15.53 14.72
N LEU A 136 30.14 -15.64 14.04
CA LEU A 136 29.85 -16.73 13.13
C LEU A 136 29.46 -16.19 11.76
N LEU A 137 29.98 -16.80 10.71
CA LEU A 137 29.42 -16.70 9.36
C LEU A 137 28.43 -17.81 9.16
N VAL A 138 27.18 -17.46 8.97
CA VAL A 138 26.08 -18.43 8.85
C VAL A 138 25.37 -18.23 7.52
N SER A 139 25.01 -19.33 6.85
CA SER A 139 24.17 -19.23 5.66
C SER A 139 22.73 -18.83 6.06
N PRO A 140 22.05 -17.96 5.30
CA PRO A 140 20.66 -17.61 5.54
C PRO A 140 19.72 -18.82 5.68
N SER A 141 19.98 -19.88 4.90
CA SER A 141 19.23 -21.14 4.95
C SER A 141 19.32 -21.85 6.31
N LEU A 142 20.45 -21.75 7.01
CA LEU A 142 20.60 -22.37 8.33
C LEU A 142 19.89 -21.56 9.41
N LEU A 143 19.90 -20.22 9.31
CA LEU A 143 19.10 -19.37 10.19
C LEU A 143 17.60 -19.72 10.06
N LEU A 144 17.13 -20.08 8.86
CA LEU A 144 15.76 -20.58 8.68
C LEU A 144 15.51 -21.94 9.31
N GLU A 145 16.47 -22.86 9.22
CA GLU A 145 16.35 -24.20 9.82
C GLU A 145 16.38 -24.17 11.34
N LYS A 146 17.08 -23.19 11.92
CA LYS A 146 17.19 -22.97 13.37
C LYS A 146 16.12 -22.07 13.96
N GLY A 147 15.58 -21.16 13.15
CA GLY A 147 14.43 -20.36 13.49
C GLY A 147 13.16 -21.20 13.66
N ASP A 148 12.02 -20.51 13.75
CA ASP A 148 10.74 -21.16 13.93
C ASP A 148 10.45 -22.15 12.78
N SER A 149 10.07 -23.39 13.12
CA SER A 149 9.73 -24.44 12.15
C SER A 149 8.68 -23.97 11.15
N ASP A 150 7.84 -23.04 11.58
CA ASP A 150 6.80 -22.40 10.79
C ASP A 150 7.39 -21.46 9.73
N THR A 151 8.47 -20.73 10.04
CA THR A 151 9.22 -19.90 9.08
C THR A 151 9.85 -20.74 7.97
N LEU A 152 10.48 -21.87 8.33
CA LEU A 152 11.02 -22.80 7.33
C LEU A 152 9.93 -23.40 6.43
N ASN A 153 8.77 -23.73 7.01
CA ASN A 153 7.62 -24.22 6.25
C ASN A 153 7.06 -23.13 5.33
N LYS A 154 6.96 -21.88 5.79
CA LYS A 154 6.58 -20.72 4.97
C LYS A 154 7.53 -20.53 3.79
N VAL A 155 8.84 -20.56 3.99
CA VAL A 155 9.81 -20.48 2.88
C VAL A 155 9.65 -21.64 1.89
N LYS A 156 9.40 -22.85 2.39
CA LYS A 156 9.11 -24.01 1.52
C LYS A 156 7.80 -23.81 0.73
N GLU A 157 6.78 -23.21 1.32
CA GLU A 157 5.51 -22.89 0.66
C GLU A 157 5.69 -21.79 -0.40
N LEU A 158 6.34 -20.68 -0.05
CA LEU A 158 6.67 -19.58 -0.97
C LEU A 158 7.52 -20.08 -2.15
N SER A 159 8.50 -20.95 -1.88
CA SER A 159 9.31 -21.54 -2.96
C SER A 159 8.47 -22.41 -3.91
N LYS A 160 7.37 -23.03 -3.44
CA LYS A 160 6.50 -23.83 -4.32
C LYS A 160 5.63 -22.94 -5.20
N SER A 161 5.13 -21.81 -4.69
CA SER A 161 4.39 -20.83 -5.51
C SER A 161 5.29 -20.20 -6.56
N ASP A 162 6.50 -19.79 -6.20
CA ASP A 162 7.44 -19.17 -7.14
C ASP A 162 7.92 -20.15 -8.21
N ILE A 163 8.16 -21.42 -7.86
CA ILE A 163 8.52 -22.44 -8.84
C ILE A 163 7.35 -22.73 -9.80
N SER A 164 6.11 -22.65 -9.33
CA SER A 164 4.91 -22.76 -10.17
C SER A 164 4.84 -21.60 -11.17
N GLU A 165 5.04 -20.37 -10.70
CA GLU A 165 4.98 -19.16 -11.52
C GLU A 165 6.18 -19.05 -12.48
N ALA A 166 7.40 -19.33 -12.02
CA ALA A 166 8.62 -19.31 -12.84
C ALA A 166 8.66 -20.42 -13.90
N ARG A 167 8.04 -21.59 -13.64
CA ARG A 167 7.87 -22.65 -14.64
C ARG A 167 7.00 -22.22 -15.82
N SER A 168 6.13 -21.23 -15.64
CA SER A 168 5.35 -20.65 -16.74
C SER A 168 6.17 -19.69 -17.61
N ARG A 169 7.27 -19.12 -17.09
CA ARG A 169 7.99 -18.01 -17.75
C ARG A 169 9.36 -18.35 -18.35
N LEU A 170 10.10 -19.41 -17.97
CA LEU A 170 11.39 -19.68 -18.63
C LEU A 170 11.94 -21.12 -18.53
N HIS A 171 12.39 -21.61 -19.69
CA HIS A 171 13.14 -22.86 -19.89
C HIS A 171 14.60 -22.77 -19.41
N LYS A 172 14.88 -22.88 -18.10
CA LYS A 172 16.21 -23.32 -17.64
C LYS A 172 16.07 -24.27 -16.45
N ARG A 173 16.64 -25.47 -16.60
CA ARG A 173 16.68 -26.49 -15.53
C ARG A 173 17.53 -25.96 -14.37
N PRO A 174 17.04 -25.95 -13.12
CA PRO A 174 17.85 -25.60 -11.96
C PRO A 174 18.98 -26.61 -11.76
N GLN A 175 20.19 -26.11 -11.47
CA GLN A 175 21.34 -26.96 -11.18
C GLN A 175 21.07 -27.81 -9.93
N ARG A 176 21.37 -29.11 -10.00
CA ARG A 176 21.23 -30.04 -8.88
C ARG A 176 22.36 -29.82 -7.87
N GLY A 177 22.06 -29.18 -6.75
CA GLY A 177 22.94 -29.14 -5.58
C GLY A 177 22.73 -27.85 -4.79
N GLU A 178 22.25 -27.99 -3.55
CA GLU A 178 21.81 -26.92 -2.62
C GLU A 178 20.50 -26.22 -2.99
N ARG A 179 19.52 -26.29 -2.09
CA ARG A 179 18.36 -25.38 -2.11
C ARG A 179 18.84 -24.06 -1.53
N ILE A 180 19.50 -23.25 -2.35
CA ILE A 180 19.74 -21.85 -2.01
C ILE A 180 18.40 -21.16 -2.17
N TYR A 181 17.84 -20.71 -1.06
CA TYR A 181 16.65 -19.85 -1.09
C TYR A 181 17.12 -18.44 -1.46
N PRO A 182 16.48 -17.77 -2.44
CA PRO A 182 16.71 -16.35 -2.70
C PRO A 182 16.54 -15.55 -1.41
N SER A 183 17.43 -14.59 -1.15
CA SER A 183 17.43 -13.78 0.06
C SER A 183 16.09 -13.08 0.29
N GLU A 184 15.38 -12.75 -0.79
CA GLU A 184 14.04 -12.17 -0.79
C GLU A 184 13.01 -13.09 -0.14
N LEU A 185 13.04 -14.40 -0.43
CA LEU A 185 12.12 -15.37 0.19
C LEU A 185 12.37 -15.54 1.68
N ILE A 186 13.63 -15.44 2.07
CA ILE A 186 14.04 -15.52 3.47
C ILE A 186 13.56 -14.26 4.20
N ASP A 187 13.75 -13.07 3.61
CA ASP A 187 13.26 -11.82 4.18
C ASP A 187 11.73 -11.81 4.31
N GLN A 188 11.00 -12.27 3.28
CA GLN A 188 9.55 -12.43 3.31
C GLN A 188 9.06 -13.36 4.43
N ALA A 189 9.83 -14.39 4.77
CA ALA A 189 9.47 -15.31 5.84
C ALA A 189 9.66 -14.69 7.23
N PHE A 190 10.67 -13.83 7.39
CA PHE A 190 10.88 -13.07 8.63
C PHE A 190 9.96 -11.84 8.74
N ARG A 191 9.48 -11.31 7.62
CA ARG A 191 8.65 -10.11 7.52
C ARG A 191 7.37 -10.41 6.77
N PRO A 192 6.32 -10.94 7.44
CA PRO A 192 5.10 -11.39 6.77
C PRO A 192 4.39 -10.30 5.96
N TYR A 193 4.57 -9.02 6.28
CA TYR A 193 4.01 -7.92 5.48
C TYR A 193 4.60 -7.87 4.05
N LEU A 194 5.84 -8.33 3.83
CA LEU A 194 6.43 -8.44 2.48
C LEU A 194 5.77 -9.53 1.64
N GLN A 195 4.96 -10.40 2.26
CA GLN A 195 4.14 -11.35 1.54
C GLN A 195 2.83 -10.70 1.08
N LEU A 196 2.44 -9.53 1.59
CA LEU A 196 1.24 -8.85 1.10
C LEU A 196 1.40 -8.50 -0.38
N ARG A 197 0.29 -8.55 -1.11
CA ARG A 197 0.29 -8.35 -2.55
C ARG A 197 0.31 -6.87 -2.83
N GLU A 198 1.28 -6.41 -3.62
CA GLU A 198 1.22 -5.08 -4.22
C GLU A 198 0.11 -5.07 -5.27
N VAL A 199 -0.83 -4.14 -5.13
CA VAL A 199 -1.95 -4.00 -6.08
C VAL A 199 -1.74 -2.72 -6.84
N ILE A 200 -1.52 -2.83 -8.15
CA ILE A 200 -1.24 -1.68 -9.02
C ILE A 200 -2.49 -1.37 -9.83
N VAL A 201 -3.01 -0.17 -9.68
CA VAL A 201 -4.17 0.29 -10.47
C VAL A 201 -3.67 0.85 -11.80
N PRO A 202 -4.00 0.24 -12.95
CA PRO A 202 -3.72 0.85 -14.24
C PRO A 202 -4.44 2.17 -14.38
N ARG A 203 -3.76 3.15 -14.96
CA ARG A 203 -4.42 4.38 -15.39
C ARG A 203 -5.45 4.08 -16.49
N PHE A 204 -6.60 4.75 -16.46
CA PHE A 204 -7.55 4.71 -17.57
C PHE A 204 -6.87 5.00 -18.91
N GLY A 205 -7.20 4.20 -19.92
CA GLY A 205 -6.63 4.28 -21.26
C GLY A 205 -5.37 3.43 -21.42
N TYR A 206 -4.69 2.99 -20.36
CA TYR A 206 -3.47 2.18 -20.46
C TYR A 206 -3.72 0.67 -20.40
N LYS A 207 -4.98 0.24 -20.31
CA LYS A 207 -5.33 -1.17 -20.36
C LYS A 207 -5.42 -1.66 -21.79
N GLU A 208 -6.19 -0.97 -22.64
CA GLU A 208 -6.36 -1.35 -24.05
C GLU A 208 -6.15 -0.19 -25.02
N LEU A 209 -6.58 1.02 -24.66
CA LEU A 209 -6.61 2.13 -25.61
C LEU A 209 -5.22 2.64 -25.99
N ALA A 210 -4.26 2.67 -25.07
CA ALA A 210 -2.93 3.20 -25.34
C ALA A 210 -2.04 2.19 -26.06
N ILE A 211 -2.37 0.90 -26.07
CA ILE A 211 -1.52 -0.11 -26.69
C ILE A 211 -1.71 -0.07 -28.21
N ALA A 212 -0.63 0.15 -28.96
CA ALA A 212 -0.64 0.17 -30.42
C ALA A 212 -0.66 -1.26 -31.00
N ASP A 213 0.19 -2.13 -30.46
CA ASP A 213 0.38 -3.51 -30.89
C ASP A 213 0.59 -4.43 -29.67
N ARG A 214 -0.39 -5.30 -29.39
CA ARG A 214 -0.31 -6.25 -28.26
C ARG A 214 0.78 -7.32 -28.43
N SER A 215 1.32 -7.50 -29.64
CA SER A 215 2.41 -8.45 -29.88
C SER A 215 3.78 -7.89 -29.50
N GLN A 216 3.88 -6.57 -29.35
CA GLN A 216 5.10 -5.89 -28.94
C GLN A 216 5.19 -5.79 -27.41
N PRO A 217 6.40 -5.82 -26.84
CA PRO A 217 6.59 -5.62 -25.42
C PRO A 217 6.06 -4.24 -24.99
N PHE A 218 5.69 -4.12 -23.71
CA PHE A 218 5.42 -2.83 -23.11
C PHE A 218 6.66 -1.93 -23.21
N GLY A 219 6.54 -0.84 -23.96
CA GLY A 219 7.61 0.10 -24.24
C GLY A 219 7.03 1.42 -24.75
N THR A 220 7.80 2.51 -24.62
CA THR A 220 7.38 3.86 -25.01
C THR A 220 6.90 3.94 -26.45
N ASP A 221 7.52 3.16 -27.33
CA ASP A 221 7.25 3.17 -28.77
C ASP A 221 5.97 2.41 -29.14
N ASN A 222 5.39 1.65 -28.20
CA ASN A 222 4.15 0.90 -28.35
C ASN A 222 2.93 1.64 -27.78
N PHE A 223 3.11 2.86 -27.26
CA PHE A 223 2.01 3.65 -26.73
C PHE A 223 1.52 4.69 -27.73
N VAL A 224 0.20 4.73 -27.93
CA VAL A 224 -0.53 5.79 -28.63
C VAL A 224 -1.42 6.54 -27.64
N ASN A 225 -1.79 7.75 -28.00
CA ASN A 225 -2.77 8.53 -27.24
C ASN A 225 -4.11 7.75 -27.13
N PRO A 226 -4.59 7.44 -25.90
CA PRO A 226 -5.80 6.64 -25.71
C PRO A 226 -7.09 7.33 -26.16
N PHE A 227 -7.19 8.67 -26.06
CA PHE A 227 -8.39 9.40 -26.48
C PHE A 227 -8.66 9.37 -27.96
N SER A 228 -7.62 9.23 -28.78
CA SER A 228 -7.79 9.14 -30.24
C SER A 228 -8.68 7.97 -30.65
N LYS A 229 -8.78 6.94 -29.80
CA LYS A 229 -9.63 5.77 -29.99
C LYS A 229 -11.03 5.93 -29.40
N ILE A 230 -11.25 6.89 -28.49
CA ILE A 230 -12.56 7.10 -27.84
C ILE A 230 -13.47 7.87 -28.80
N LYS A 231 -14.38 7.14 -29.43
CA LYS A 231 -15.41 7.71 -30.31
C LYS A 231 -16.81 7.58 -29.75
N THR A 232 -16.99 6.63 -28.84
CA THR A 232 -18.29 6.24 -28.31
C THR A 232 -18.15 5.98 -26.80
N PHE A 233 -19.25 6.07 -26.07
CA PHE A 233 -19.29 5.79 -24.63
C PHE A 233 -18.94 4.32 -24.34
N LYS A 234 -19.34 3.38 -25.21
CA LYS A 234 -18.98 1.97 -25.13
C LYS A 234 -17.47 1.75 -25.08
N THR A 235 -16.68 2.44 -25.90
CA THR A 235 -15.22 2.34 -25.87
C THR A 235 -14.64 2.80 -24.51
N LEU A 236 -15.20 3.87 -23.94
CA LEU A 236 -14.81 4.36 -22.62
C LEU A 236 -15.20 3.36 -21.53
N PHE A 237 -16.41 2.82 -21.60
CA PHE A 237 -16.90 1.83 -20.65
C PHE A 237 -16.08 0.54 -20.69
N GLU A 238 -15.80 0.01 -21.90
CA GLU A 238 -15.01 -1.21 -22.08
C GLU A 238 -13.60 -1.08 -21.52
N GLU A 239 -12.97 0.09 -21.64
CA GLU A 239 -11.66 0.37 -21.05
C GLU A 239 -11.72 0.34 -19.51
N TYR A 240 -12.69 1.02 -18.89
CA TYR A 240 -12.86 0.93 -17.43
C TYR A 240 -13.20 -0.49 -16.97
N LYS A 241 -14.10 -1.17 -17.69
CA LYS A 241 -14.51 -2.54 -17.38
C LYS A 241 -13.31 -3.48 -17.42
N ALA A 242 -12.45 -3.37 -18.43
CA ALA A 242 -11.24 -4.19 -18.55
C ALA A 242 -10.26 -3.98 -17.39
N ILE A 243 -10.19 -2.76 -16.82
CA ILE A 243 -9.39 -2.51 -15.61
C ILE A 243 -10.06 -3.15 -14.40
N LEU A 244 -11.36 -2.91 -14.20
CA LEU A 244 -12.12 -3.35 -13.03
C LEU A 244 -12.25 -4.88 -12.97
N ASP A 245 -12.47 -5.55 -14.10
CA ASP A 245 -12.59 -7.02 -14.19
C ASP A 245 -11.31 -7.73 -13.73
N ASP A 246 -10.14 -7.15 -13.95
CA ASP A 246 -8.86 -7.70 -13.48
C ASP A 246 -8.57 -7.30 -12.04
N LEU A 247 -8.81 -6.03 -11.70
CA LEU A 247 -8.34 -5.46 -10.44
C LEU A 247 -9.21 -5.85 -9.25
N ILE A 248 -10.51 -6.05 -9.43
CA ILE A 248 -11.41 -6.44 -8.32
C ILE A 248 -11.08 -7.84 -7.78
N PRO A 249 -10.90 -8.89 -8.60
CA PRO A 249 -10.43 -10.19 -8.13
C PRO A 249 -9.03 -10.11 -7.50
N GLU A 250 -8.10 -9.39 -8.12
CA GLU A 250 -6.75 -9.19 -7.60
C GLU A 250 -6.76 -8.54 -6.20
N PHE A 251 -7.57 -7.49 -6.01
CA PHE A 251 -7.72 -6.83 -4.73
C PHE A 251 -8.39 -7.75 -3.69
N ALA A 252 -9.38 -8.56 -4.09
CA ALA A 252 -9.98 -9.56 -3.21
C ALA A 252 -8.95 -10.60 -2.74
N GLU A 253 -8.06 -11.07 -3.61
CA GLU A 253 -6.96 -11.97 -3.25
C GLU A 253 -5.95 -11.29 -2.32
N ALA A 254 -5.64 -10.00 -2.54
CA ALA A 254 -4.78 -9.22 -1.66
C ALA A 254 -5.36 -9.11 -0.24
N LEU A 255 -6.67 -8.88 -0.12
CA LEU A 255 -7.40 -8.89 1.15
C LEU A 255 -7.44 -10.28 1.78
N GLU A 256 -7.60 -11.35 1.01
CA GLU A 256 -7.55 -12.71 1.53
C GLU A 256 -6.19 -13.01 2.17
N LYS A 257 -5.10 -12.65 1.47
CA LYS A 257 -3.73 -12.82 1.98
C LYS A 257 -3.49 -11.98 3.23
N LEU A 258 -3.95 -10.73 3.25
CA LEU A 258 -3.91 -9.86 4.43
C LEU A 258 -4.60 -10.52 5.63
N HIS A 259 -5.82 -11.02 5.47
CA HIS A 259 -6.58 -11.67 6.55
C HIS A 259 -6.02 -13.04 6.93
N ALA A 260 -5.38 -13.77 6.01
CA ALA A 260 -4.71 -15.02 6.32
C ALA A 260 -3.50 -14.81 7.25
N ILE A 261 -2.80 -13.67 7.11
CA ILE A 261 -1.62 -13.32 7.89
C ILE A 261 -2.00 -12.60 9.20
N TYR A 262 -2.89 -11.61 9.14
CA TYR A 262 -3.18 -10.66 10.23
C TYR A 262 -4.64 -10.68 10.72
N GLY A 263 -5.50 -11.55 10.17
CA GLY A 263 -6.95 -11.49 10.41
C GLY A 263 -7.35 -11.67 11.87
N ASP A 264 -6.59 -12.45 12.63
CA ASP A 264 -6.84 -12.72 14.05
C ASP A 264 -6.49 -11.51 14.94
N GLN A 265 -5.60 -10.63 14.48
CA GLN A 265 -5.21 -9.40 15.17
C GLN A 265 -6.21 -8.25 14.95
N PHE A 266 -6.95 -8.30 13.83
CA PHE A 266 -7.94 -7.28 13.48
C PHE A 266 -9.30 -7.47 14.15
N THR A 267 -9.70 -8.70 14.48
CA THR A 267 -10.99 -8.98 15.12
C THR A 267 -10.95 -10.21 16.01
N HIS A 268 -11.73 -10.17 17.09
CA HIS A 268 -12.01 -11.32 17.93
C HIS A 268 -12.89 -12.39 17.25
N LYS A 269 -13.53 -12.06 16.12
CA LYS A 269 -14.40 -12.98 15.36
C LYS A 269 -13.60 -13.94 14.45
N GLY A 270 -12.28 -13.79 14.38
CA GLY A 270 -11.38 -14.61 13.56
C GLY A 270 -11.39 -14.25 12.07
N LYS A 271 -10.39 -14.76 11.34
CA LYS A 271 -10.15 -14.45 9.91
C LYS A 271 -11.33 -14.67 8.95
N HIS A 272 -12.19 -15.67 9.21
CA HIS A 272 -13.36 -15.98 8.36
C HIS A 272 -14.43 -14.88 8.37
N TYR A 273 -14.45 -14.05 9.41
CA TYR A 273 -15.38 -12.91 9.50
C TYR A 273 -15.23 -11.96 8.31
N TRP A 274 -14.01 -11.88 7.74
CA TRP A 274 -13.69 -10.95 6.67
C TRP A 274 -14.10 -11.43 5.27
N ASP A 275 -14.48 -12.70 5.13
CA ASP A 275 -14.92 -13.28 3.85
C ASP A 275 -16.15 -12.56 3.29
N LYS A 276 -17.00 -12.02 4.17
CA LYS A 276 -18.17 -11.24 3.77
C LYS A 276 -17.80 -9.98 2.99
N TYR A 277 -16.75 -9.25 3.39
CA TYR A 277 -16.38 -8.00 2.70
C TYR A 277 -15.82 -8.27 1.30
N ARG A 278 -15.10 -9.38 1.11
CA ARG A 278 -14.63 -9.80 -0.23
C ARG A 278 -15.81 -10.18 -1.14
N LYS A 279 -16.83 -10.86 -0.58
CA LYS A 279 -18.08 -11.16 -1.30
C LYS A 279 -18.88 -9.90 -1.63
N ILE A 280 -18.90 -8.91 -0.74
CA ILE A 280 -19.54 -7.61 -1.00
C ILE A 280 -18.80 -6.88 -2.13
N LEU A 281 -17.47 -6.76 -2.06
CA LEU A 281 -16.63 -6.13 -3.09
C LEU A 281 -16.94 -6.69 -4.49
N THR A 282 -16.83 -8.01 -4.64
CA THR A 282 -17.10 -8.71 -5.91
C THR A 282 -18.58 -8.66 -6.30
N GLY A 283 -19.47 -8.76 -5.32
CA GLY A 283 -20.91 -8.70 -5.50
C GLY A 283 -21.39 -7.34 -6.02
N LYS A 284 -20.88 -6.21 -5.51
CA LYS A 284 -21.25 -4.86 -5.96
C LYS A 284 -20.96 -4.69 -7.45
N TRP A 285 -19.75 -5.08 -7.88
CA TRP A 285 -19.37 -5.05 -9.30
C TRP A 285 -20.28 -5.89 -10.18
N GLN A 286 -20.52 -7.15 -9.80
CA GLN A 286 -21.38 -8.04 -10.56
C GLN A 286 -22.81 -7.49 -10.67
N VAL A 287 -23.35 -6.94 -9.58
CA VAL A 287 -24.69 -6.35 -9.56
C VAL A 287 -24.77 -5.11 -10.46
N PHE A 288 -23.74 -4.26 -10.49
CA PHE A 288 -23.67 -3.11 -11.38
C PHE A 288 -23.74 -3.52 -12.85
N LEU A 289 -22.91 -4.49 -13.26
CA LEU A 289 -22.91 -5.01 -14.64
C LEU A 289 -24.27 -5.64 -15.01
N GLU A 290 -24.84 -6.44 -14.11
CA GLU A 290 -26.12 -7.12 -14.37
C GLU A 290 -27.30 -6.16 -14.50
N LYS A 291 -27.31 -5.07 -13.70
CA LYS A 291 -28.38 -4.09 -13.78
C LYS A 291 -28.40 -3.37 -15.11
N GLY A 292 -27.23 -3.03 -15.66
CA GLY A 292 -27.09 -2.28 -16.92
C GLY A 292 -27.74 -0.89 -16.90
N GLU A 293 -28.24 -0.44 -15.76
CA GLU A 293 -28.78 0.91 -15.59
C GLU A 293 -27.65 1.82 -15.11
N HIS A 294 -27.55 3.02 -15.69
CA HIS A 294 -26.59 4.03 -15.25
C HIS A 294 -25.11 3.59 -15.37
N LEU A 295 -24.77 2.88 -16.44
CA LEU A 295 -23.40 2.44 -16.74
C LEU A 295 -22.39 3.60 -16.80
N TYR A 296 -22.87 4.84 -17.00
CA TYR A 296 -22.07 6.06 -16.89
C TYR A 296 -21.48 6.32 -15.50
N TYR A 297 -21.89 5.61 -14.45
CA TYR A 297 -21.21 5.66 -13.15
C TYR A 297 -19.97 4.76 -13.04
N ILE A 298 -19.55 4.07 -14.11
CA ILE A 298 -18.39 3.18 -14.07
C ILE A 298 -17.11 3.88 -13.58
N GLN A 299 -16.98 5.17 -13.85
CA GLN A 299 -15.85 5.94 -13.34
C GLN A 299 -15.82 5.99 -11.81
N TYR A 300 -16.96 6.14 -11.14
CA TYR A 300 -17.00 6.08 -9.66
C TYR A 300 -16.60 4.71 -9.10
N TYR A 301 -16.80 3.63 -9.85
CA TYR A 301 -16.27 2.31 -9.49
C TYR A 301 -14.75 2.26 -9.61
N TYR A 302 -14.19 2.84 -10.67
CA TYR A 302 -12.75 2.97 -10.83
C TYR A 302 -12.13 3.77 -9.68
N ASP A 303 -12.70 4.93 -9.36
CA ASP A 303 -12.22 5.80 -8.29
C ASP A 303 -12.33 5.16 -6.91
N TRP A 304 -13.44 4.46 -6.66
CA TRP A 304 -13.61 3.69 -5.45
C TRP A 304 -12.49 2.65 -5.27
N LEU A 305 -12.11 1.96 -6.35
CA LEU A 305 -11.03 0.97 -6.29
C LEU A 305 -9.64 1.62 -6.14
N VAL A 306 -9.41 2.78 -6.75
CA VAL A 306 -8.22 3.61 -6.49
C VAL A 306 -8.12 3.98 -5.01
N ASP A 307 -9.22 4.45 -4.40
CA ASP A 307 -9.26 4.78 -2.98
C ASP A 307 -9.04 3.53 -2.10
N LEU A 308 -9.62 2.39 -2.46
CA LEU A 308 -9.43 1.12 -1.74
C LEU A 308 -7.97 0.65 -1.76
N VAL A 309 -7.32 0.68 -2.92
CA VAL A 309 -5.91 0.32 -3.06
C VAL A 309 -5.04 1.27 -2.23
N LYS A 310 -5.31 2.56 -2.30
CA LYS A 310 -4.61 3.53 -1.48
C LYS A 310 -4.80 3.33 0.02
N ALA A 311 -6.02 3.01 0.45
CA ALA A 311 -6.31 2.71 1.84
C ALA A 311 -5.62 1.42 2.31
N TYR A 312 -5.44 0.44 1.40
CA TYR A 312 -4.68 -0.78 1.62
C TYR A 312 -3.18 -0.50 1.73
N ASP A 313 -2.62 0.34 0.86
CA ASP A 313 -1.21 0.72 0.91
C ASP A 313 -0.86 1.42 2.22
N GLU A 314 -1.70 2.35 2.69
CA GLU A 314 -1.54 2.98 4.01
C GLU A 314 -1.55 1.95 5.15
N LEU A 315 -2.41 0.92 5.07
CA LEU A 315 -2.43 -0.16 6.05
C LEU A 315 -1.16 -1.01 5.98
N CYS A 316 -0.68 -1.33 4.78
CA CYS A 316 0.57 -2.08 4.56
C CYS A 316 1.79 -1.31 5.07
N GLU A 317 1.84 0.01 4.87
CA GLU A 317 2.88 0.89 5.40
C GLU A 317 2.88 0.88 6.94
N GLU A 318 1.71 1.00 7.57
CA GLU A 318 1.57 0.93 9.03
C GLU A 318 1.96 -0.45 9.59
N LEU A 319 1.58 -1.54 8.91
CA LEU A 319 2.00 -2.90 9.25
C LEU A 319 3.52 -3.08 9.09
N SER A 320 4.11 -2.55 8.02
CA SER A 320 5.56 -2.59 7.78
C SER A 320 6.31 -1.84 8.89
N ALA A 321 5.86 -0.63 9.22
CA ALA A 321 6.41 0.19 10.29
C ALA A 321 6.26 -0.46 11.67
N PHE A 322 5.18 -1.21 11.90
CA PHE A 322 4.95 -1.92 13.15
C PHE A 322 5.74 -3.23 13.27
N VAL A 323 5.76 -4.07 12.23
CA VAL A 323 6.52 -5.33 12.22
C VAL A 323 8.01 -5.09 12.35
N GLY A 324 8.51 -3.96 11.80
CA GLY A 324 9.87 -3.49 12.06
C GLY A 324 10.17 -3.10 13.52
N LYS A 325 9.17 -3.18 14.43
CA LYS A 325 9.30 -2.94 15.88
C LYS A 325 8.88 -4.15 16.75
N CYS A 326 8.35 -5.25 16.20
CA CYS A 326 7.88 -6.42 16.97
C CYS A 326 8.52 -7.72 16.49
N HIS A 327 9.58 -8.17 17.15
CA HIS A 327 10.12 -9.53 17.00
C HIS A 327 9.56 -10.56 18.00
N CYS A 328 8.32 -10.35 18.42
CA CYS A 328 7.54 -11.20 19.32
C CYS A 328 7.33 -12.67 18.85
N HIS A 329 7.76 -13.04 17.64
CA HIS A 329 7.50 -14.35 17.04
C HIS A 329 8.70 -15.32 16.96
N SER A 330 9.94 -14.92 17.27
CA SER A 330 11.03 -15.91 17.30
C SER A 330 11.04 -16.66 18.64
N LYS A 331 10.86 -17.98 18.60
CA LYS A 331 11.10 -18.86 19.77
C LYS A 331 12.54 -18.74 20.30
N GLU A 332 13.46 -18.18 19.51
CA GLU A 332 14.83 -17.81 19.88
C GLU A 332 14.90 -16.71 20.95
N ASN A 333 13.81 -15.95 21.17
CA ASN A 333 13.71 -14.94 22.23
C ASN A 333 13.12 -15.47 23.55
N GLN A 334 12.81 -16.77 23.64
CA GLN A 334 12.61 -17.39 24.96
C GLN A 334 13.98 -17.48 25.66
N PRO A 335 14.07 -17.37 27.00
CA PRO A 335 15.33 -17.44 27.72
C PRO A 335 15.95 -18.84 27.63
N GLY A 336 16.64 -19.11 26.53
CA GLY A 336 17.56 -20.22 26.36
C GLY A 336 18.94 -19.88 26.93
N GLU A 337 19.84 -20.86 26.97
CA GLU A 337 21.24 -20.67 27.40
C GLU A 337 22.01 -19.68 26.48
N PHE A 338 21.54 -19.51 25.23
CA PHE A 338 22.19 -18.67 24.23
C PHE A 338 21.21 -17.67 23.62
N GLY A 339 21.73 -16.49 23.28
CA GLY A 339 21.09 -15.50 22.43
C GLY A 339 21.87 -15.31 21.12
N LEU A 340 21.18 -14.86 20.08
CA LEU A 340 21.73 -14.65 18.75
C LEU A 340 21.46 -13.21 18.30
N LEU A 341 22.49 -12.51 17.83
CA LEU A 341 22.41 -11.16 17.28
C LEU A 341 22.89 -11.16 15.83
N ARG A 342 22.06 -10.70 14.90
CA ARG A 342 22.34 -10.68 13.47
C ARG A 342 22.92 -9.32 13.07
N LEU A 343 24.11 -9.30 12.48
CA LEU A 343 24.81 -8.06 12.13
C LEU A 343 24.61 -7.65 10.65
N GLY A 344 24.04 -8.52 9.83
CA GLY A 344 23.81 -8.32 8.40
C GLY A 344 24.78 -9.10 7.51
N PRO A 345 24.64 -8.97 6.17
CA PRO A 345 25.52 -9.61 5.21
C PRO A 345 26.95 -9.06 5.32
N VAL A 346 27.94 -9.92 5.11
CA VAL A 346 29.36 -9.52 5.15
C VAL A 346 29.71 -8.62 3.97
N LEU A 347 29.13 -8.91 2.80
CA LEU A 347 29.26 -8.10 1.59
C LEU A 347 28.06 -7.14 1.49
N GLY A 348 28.33 -5.84 1.32
CA GLY A 348 27.28 -4.83 1.11
C GLY A 348 26.90 -3.99 2.34
N GLY A 349 27.75 -3.91 3.36
CA GLY A 349 27.39 -3.24 4.62
C GLY A 349 27.50 -1.71 4.64
N SER A 350 28.45 -1.13 3.90
CA SER A 350 28.75 0.32 3.95
C SER A 350 29.02 0.96 2.59
N THR A 351 29.34 0.16 1.57
CA THR A 351 29.64 0.65 0.22
C THR A 351 28.49 0.53 -0.76
N SER A 352 27.51 -0.33 -0.50
CA SER A 352 26.44 -0.63 -1.47
C SER A 352 25.18 0.22 -1.30
N TYR A 353 25.07 1.05 -0.25
CA TYR A 353 23.84 1.82 0.08
C TYR A 353 22.55 0.96 0.14
N THR A 354 22.68 -0.37 0.13
CA THR A 354 21.57 -1.31 0.14
C THR A 354 21.10 -1.53 1.58
N PRO A 355 19.79 -1.74 1.82
CA PRO A 355 19.29 -2.13 3.13
C PRO A 355 20.06 -3.34 3.67
N LEU A 356 20.49 -3.26 4.93
CA LEU A 356 21.15 -4.34 5.64
C LEU A 356 20.13 -5.43 6.01
N LEU A 357 19.77 -6.26 5.03
CA LEU A 357 18.95 -7.45 5.26
C LEU A 357 19.59 -8.29 6.39
N PHE A 358 18.79 -8.93 7.23
CA PHE A 358 19.28 -9.75 8.36
C PHE A 358 20.16 -9.00 9.37
N ARG A 359 19.93 -7.70 9.58
CA ARG A 359 20.53 -6.96 10.69
C ARG A 359 19.48 -6.64 11.76
N ASP A 360 19.79 -6.96 13.00
CA ASP A 360 18.95 -6.64 14.15
C ASP A 360 19.06 -5.16 14.48
N SER A 361 18.04 -4.40 14.08
CA SER A 361 17.92 -3.01 14.51
C SER A 361 17.55 -2.97 16.00
N PHE A 362 17.99 -1.94 16.73
CA PHE A 362 17.53 -1.75 18.09
C PHE A 362 16.01 -1.51 18.11
N GLU A 363 15.31 -2.35 18.88
CA GLU A 363 13.89 -2.22 19.14
C GLU A 363 13.65 -1.94 20.63
N PRO A 364 12.90 -0.87 20.97
CA PRO A 364 12.47 -0.61 22.34
C PRO A 364 11.50 -1.71 22.83
N PRO A 365 11.27 -1.83 24.13
CA PRO A 365 10.52 -2.95 24.68
C PRO A 365 9.03 -2.84 24.36
N LEU A 366 8.36 -3.99 24.27
CA LEU A 366 6.93 -4.03 23.93
C LEU A 366 6.01 -3.34 24.96
N ILE A 367 6.53 -3.06 26.16
CA ILE A 367 5.77 -2.53 27.32
C ILE A 367 5.69 -1.00 27.31
N ASP A 368 6.45 -0.29 26.48
CA ASP A 368 6.15 1.12 26.23
C ASP A 368 4.81 1.22 25.49
N GLY A 369 3.85 1.94 26.06
CA GLY A 369 2.42 1.98 25.66
C GLY A 369 2.10 2.41 24.21
N HIS A 370 3.12 2.61 23.38
CA HIS A 370 2.98 2.93 21.96
C HIS A 370 2.53 1.74 21.10
N ASN A 371 2.72 0.48 21.54
CA ASN A 371 2.27 -0.67 20.74
C ASN A 371 0.74 -0.81 20.67
N GLU A 372 0.04 -0.46 21.75
CA GLU A 372 -1.42 -0.45 21.73
C GLU A 372 -1.94 0.66 20.82
N GLU A 373 -1.30 1.82 20.84
CA GLU A 373 -1.61 2.93 19.94
C GLU A 373 -1.36 2.55 18.47
N ASP A 374 -0.21 1.94 18.16
CA ASP A 374 0.13 1.45 16.82
C ASP A 374 -0.88 0.39 16.35
N TRP A 375 -1.23 -0.59 17.19
CA TRP A 375 -2.27 -1.58 16.85
C TRP A 375 -3.66 -0.96 16.69
N ASN A 376 -4.01 0.02 17.51
CA ASN A 376 -5.28 0.73 17.36
C ASN A 376 -5.33 1.51 16.04
N ARG A 377 -4.20 2.10 15.62
CA ARG A 377 -4.07 2.75 14.32
C ARG A 377 -4.17 1.75 13.17
N ILE A 378 -3.48 0.61 13.25
CA ILE A 378 -3.57 -0.48 12.26
C ILE A 378 -5.01 -1.00 12.14
N ARG A 379 -5.65 -1.32 13.26
CA ARG A 379 -7.06 -1.75 13.28
C ARG A 379 -7.98 -0.70 12.71
N PHE A 380 -7.71 0.58 12.99
CA PHE A 380 -8.47 1.68 12.42
C PHE A 380 -8.36 1.73 10.90
N HIS A 381 -7.14 1.65 10.34
CA HIS A 381 -6.94 1.64 8.88
C HIS A 381 -7.58 0.41 8.23
N HIS A 382 -7.50 -0.75 8.87
CA HIS A 382 -8.20 -1.95 8.44
C HIS A 382 -9.73 -1.77 8.43
N TRP A 383 -10.30 -1.23 9.51
CA TRP A 383 -11.74 -0.96 9.60
C TRP A 383 -12.18 0.10 8.59
N ARG A 384 -11.38 1.15 8.35
CA ARG A 384 -11.64 2.13 7.29
C ARG A 384 -11.82 1.42 5.95
N LEU A 385 -10.89 0.54 5.59
CA LEU A 385 -10.94 -0.20 4.34
C LEU A 385 -12.21 -1.07 4.26
N MET A 386 -12.57 -1.75 5.34
CA MET A 386 -13.80 -2.55 5.39
C MET A 386 -15.06 -1.68 5.27
N MET A 387 -15.09 -0.51 5.89
CA MET A 387 -16.20 0.44 5.78
C MET A 387 -16.28 1.08 4.39
N MET A 388 -15.16 1.32 3.72
CA MET A 388 -15.16 1.76 2.32
C MET A 388 -15.77 0.71 1.40
N ILE A 389 -15.49 -0.57 1.63
CA ILE A 389 -16.13 -1.65 0.86
C ILE A 389 -17.62 -1.72 1.16
N TRP A 390 -17.96 -1.63 2.44
CA TRP A 390 -19.33 -1.75 2.92
C TRP A 390 -20.22 -0.60 2.43
N THR A 391 -19.77 0.64 2.61
CA THR A 391 -20.61 1.83 2.41
C THR A 391 -20.69 2.28 0.96
N PHE A 392 -19.83 1.81 0.05
CA PHE A 392 -19.85 2.25 -1.34
C PHE A 392 -21.22 2.01 -2.00
N ASP A 393 -21.94 3.09 -2.31
CA ASP A 393 -23.22 2.97 -2.99
C ASP A 393 -23.41 4.15 -3.93
N LEU A 394 -24.17 3.90 -4.98
CA LEU A 394 -24.52 4.91 -5.97
C LEU A 394 -26.03 5.13 -5.89
N PRO A 395 -26.49 6.39 -5.78
CA PRO A 395 -27.87 6.69 -5.37
C PRO A 395 -28.95 5.98 -6.19
N GLN A 396 -28.72 5.76 -7.50
CA GLN A 396 -29.70 5.15 -8.41
C GLN A 396 -29.59 3.63 -8.50
N LEU A 397 -28.51 3.03 -7.99
CA LEU A 397 -28.25 1.59 -8.14
C LEU A 397 -28.78 0.78 -6.96
N LYS A 398 -28.81 1.33 -5.74
CA LYS A 398 -29.24 0.63 -4.51
C LYS A 398 -28.58 -0.75 -4.42
N LEU A 399 -27.25 -0.79 -4.53
CA LEU A 399 -26.50 -2.04 -4.71
C LEU A 399 -26.72 -2.99 -3.53
N ASP A 400 -26.83 -2.43 -2.35
CA ASP A 400 -26.91 -3.16 -1.10
C ASP A 400 -28.23 -3.91 -0.89
N GLU A 401 -29.36 -3.33 -1.31
CA GLU A 401 -30.65 -4.04 -1.32
C GLU A 401 -30.58 -5.34 -2.12
N ILE A 402 -29.79 -5.34 -3.21
CA ILE A 402 -29.66 -6.47 -4.11
C ILE A 402 -28.74 -7.53 -3.50
N LEU A 403 -27.69 -7.11 -2.79
CA LEU A 403 -26.82 -8.03 -2.07
C LEU A 403 -27.56 -8.75 -0.94
N VAL A 404 -28.44 -8.05 -0.22
CA VAL A 404 -29.33 -8.66 0.78
C VAL A 404 -30.26 -9.67 0.14
N LYS A 405 -30.92 -9.34 -0.99
CA LYS A 405 -31.80 -10.26 -1.73
C LYS A 405 -31.08 -11.52 -2.21
N ARG A 406 -29.77 -11.44 -2.48
CA ARG A 406 -28.94 -12.56 -2.95
C ARG A 406 -28.34 -13.40 -1.81
N GLY A 407 -28.63 -13.07 -0.54
CA GLY A 407 -28.14 -13.84 0.61
C GLY A 407 -26.64 -13.70 0.85
N TYR A 408 -26.01 -12.63 0.35
CA TYR A 408 -24.63 -12.31 0.73
C TYR A 408 -24.51 -11.83 2.19
N LEU A 409 -25.65 -11.53 2.82
CA LEU A 409 -25.76 -10.91 4.13
C LEU A 409 -26.91 -11.57 4.92
N ASP A 410 -26.68 -11.81 6.21
CA ASP A 410 -27.58 -12.62 7.05
C ASP A 410 -28.86 -11.88 7.49
N SER A 411 -28.88 -10.53 7.52
CA SER A 411 -30.11 -9.79 7.81
C SER A 411 -30.08 -8.34 7.30
N ALA A 412 -31.26 -7.83 6.89
CA ALA A 412 -31.46 -6.42 6.51
C ALA A 412 -31.14 -5.42 7.65
N LYS A 413 -31.17 -5.87 8.91
CA LYS A 413 -30.83 -5.06 10.09
C LYS A 413 -29.37 -4.62 10.16
N GLU A 414 -28.45 -5.35 9.54
CA GLU A 414 -27.06 -4.90 9.45
C GLU A 414 -26.92 -3.70 8.47
N PHE A 415 -27.95 -3.43 7.66
CA PHE A 415 -27.96 -2.40 6.61
C PHE A 415 -28.81 -1.17 6.91
N GLU A 416 -29.71 -1.22 7.89
CA GLU A 416 -30.57 -0.08 8.30
C GLU A 416 -29.74 1.20 8.62
N ASP A 417 -28.44 1.06 8.92
CA ASP A 417 -27.58 2.15 9.36
C ASP A 417 -26.67 2.77 8.26
N SER A 418 -26.80 2.46 6.95
CA SER A 418 -25.91 3.13 5.95
C SER A 418 -26.52 3.55 4.61
N THR A 419 -27.59 2.90 4.14
CA THR A 419 -28.15 3.15 2.80
C THR A 419 -29.37 4.07 2.80
N ASP A 420 -30.03 4.22 3.94
CA ASP A 420 -31.18 5.11 4.13
C ASP A 420 -30.90 6.57 3.71
N TYR A 421 -29.63 6.98 3.73
CA TYR A 421 -29.22 8.34 3.39
C TYR A 421 -29.67 8.76 1.98
N PHE A 422 -29.45 7.92 0.95
CA PHE A 422 -29.86 8.26 -0.41
C PHE A 422 -31.36 8.09 -0.63
N GLU A 423 -32.04 7.24 0.14
CA GLU A 423 -33.50 7.08 0.05
C GLU A 423 -34.26 8.30 0.55
N ARG A 424 -33.65 9.07 1.47
CA ARG A 424 -34.21 10.32 2.00
C ARG A 424 -34.03 11.50 1.06
N MET A 425 -33.14 11.43 0.07
CA MET A 425 -32.94 12.49 -0.93
C MET A 425 -33.63 12.14 -2.25
N PRO A 426 -34.43 13.05 -2.86
CA PRO A 426 -34.94 12.82 -4.20
C PRO A 426 -33.76 12.67 -5.18
N LEU A 427 -33.63 11.52 -5.82
CA LEU A 427 -32.49 11.14 -6.67
C LEU A 427 -32.22 12.09 -7.86
N GLY A 428 -33.24 12.85 -8.29
CA GLY A 428 -33.11 13.89 -9.32
C GLY A 428 -32.48 15.20 -8.82
N ASP A 429 -32.39 15.40 -7.50
CA ASP A 429 -32.05 16.67 -6.86
C ASP A 429 -30.68 16.68 -6.19
N LEU A 430 -29.87 15.61 -6.31
CA LEU A 430 -28.53 15.59 -5.73
C LEU A 430 -27.70 16.78 -6.25
N PRO A 431 -27.20 17.66 -5.37
CA PRO A 431 -26.60 18.91 -5.81
C PRO A 431 -25.20 18.68 -6.37
N LEU A 432 -24.85 19.40 -7.42
CA LEU A 432 -23.43 19.57 -7.74
C LEU A 432 -22.72 20.20 -6.53
N LYS A 433 -21.53 19.68 -6.15
CA LYS A 433 -20.75 20.26 -5.06
C LYS A 433 -19.27 20.37 -5.40
N PHE A 434 -18.65 21.43 -4.89
CA PHE A 434 -17.20 21.56 -4.81
C PHE A 434 -16.73 21.31 -3.37
N THR A 435 -15.92 20.28 -3.18
CA THR A 435 -15.39 19.87 -1.88
C THR A 435 -13.88 20.11 -1.83
N PRO A 436 -13.39 21.09 -1.04
CA PRO A 436 -11.96 21.30 -0.87
C PRO A 436 -11.28 20.08 -0.25
N SER A 437 -10.20 19.63 -0.88
CA SER A 437 -9.46 18.43 -0.50
C SER A 437 -7.95 18.66 -0.63
N GLN A 438 -7.17 17.68 -0.18
CA GLN A 438 -5.76 17.58 -0.52
C GLN A 438 -5.60 16.93 -1.90
N THR A 439 -4.40 17.05 -2.47
CA THR A 439 -4.01 16.43 -3.74
C THR A 439 -3.96 14.89 -3.65
N PRO A 440 -4.11 14.17 -4.78
CA PRO A 440 -4.12 12.70 -4.81
C PRO A 440 -2.87 12.00 -4.28
N ASP A 441 -1.72 12.67 -4.20
CA ASP A 441 -0.48 12.14 -3.63
C ASP A 441 -0.47 12.13 -2.10
N THR A 442 -1.29 12.97 -1.46
CA THR A 442 -1.42 12.96 0.00
C THR A 442 -2.17 11.74 0.51
N PRO A 443 -1.88 11.21 1.71
CA PRO A 443 -2.65 10.10 2.29
C PRO A 443 -4.16 10.37 2.26
N LEU A 444 -4.95 9.34 1.95
CA LEU A 444 -6.41 9.34 1.85
C LEU A 444 -7.07 9.95 3.10
N ALA A 445 -6.52 9.67 4.30
CA ALA A 445 -6.99 10.26 5.55
C ALA A 445 -6.96 11.81 5.57
N GLY A 446 -6.11 12.43 4.76
CA GLY A 446 -6.02 13.88 4.57
C GLY A 446 -6.96 14.44 3.52
N GLN A 447 -7.57 13.59 2.68
CA GLN A 447 -8.45 13.99 1.60
C GLN A 447 -9.90 14.13 2.07
N ALA A 448 -10.75 14.77 1.25
CA ALA A 448 -12.19 14.78 1.50
C ALA A 448 -12.83 13.43 1.14
N ILE A 449 -13.90 13.05 1.84
CA ILE A 449 -14.67 11.82 1.56
C ILE A 449 -15.48 12.00 0.27
N PRO A 450 -15.26 11.14 -0.74
CA PRO A 450 -15.96 11.21 -2.03
C PRO A 450 -17.48 11.09 -2.00
N TYR A 451 -18.09 11.42 -3.15
CA TYR A 451 -19.50 11.30 -3.49
C TYR A 451 -20.14 9.94 -3.13
N TYR A 452 -19.49 8.85 -3.53
CA TYR A 452 -20.00 7.48 -3.49
C TYR A 452 -19.92 6.81 -2.11
N TYR A 453 -19.56 7.56 -1.06
CA TYR A 453 -19.63 7.09 0.32
C TYR A 453 -20.74 7.82 1.08
N PRO A 454 -21.97 7.26 1.12
CA PRO A 454 -23.04 7.77 1.98
C PRO A 454 -22.57 7.84 3.44
N LEU A 455 -22.93 8.93 4.12
CA LEU A 455 -22.52 9.19 5.50
C LEU A 455 -23.75 9.41 6.38
N ASP A 456 -23.96 8.48 7.30
CA ASP A 456 -24.98 8.57 8.34
C ASP A 456 -24.38 9.12 9.64
N ALA A 457 -25.07 10.06 10.30
CA ALA A 457 -24.66 10.63 11.57
C ALA A 457 -24.83 9.68 12.76
N ASP A 458 -25.88 8.85 12.72
CA ASP A 458 -26.33 8.03 13.84
C ASP A 458 -25.72 6.62 13.81
N SER A 459 -25.14 6.25 12.66
CA SER A 459 -24.51 4.96 12.44
C SER A 459 -23.10 4.88 13.02
N PRO A 460 -22.80 3.90 13.90
CA PRO A 460 -21.43 3.63 14.34
C PRO A 460 -20.54 3.08 13.22
N TYR A 461 -21.12 2.68 12.08
CA TYR A 461 -20.41 2.13 10.93
C TYR A 461 -20.22 3.17 9.81
N SER A 462 -20.59 4.42 10.06
CA SER A 462 -20.42 5.49 9.09
C SER A 462 -18.94 5.81 8.84
N LEU A 463 -18.56 5.84 7.55
CA LEU A 463 -17.16 5.90 7.13
C LEU A 463 -16.39 7.09 7.70
N HIS A 464 -17.04 8.24 7.95
CA HIS A 464 -16.40 9.41 8.52
C HIS A 464 -15.78 9.17 9.91
N GLN A 465 -16.27 8.17 10.65
CA GLN A 465 -15.69 7.78 11.95
C GLN A 465 -14.35 7.05 11.80
N TYR A 466 -14.10 6.48 10.62
CA TYR A 466 -12.92 5.69 10.29
C TYR A 466 -12.03 6.35 9.23
N TRP A 467 -12.35 7.57 8.76
CA TRP A 467 -11.60 8.19 7.67
C TRP A 467 -10.21 8.69 8.10
N ASN A 468 -10.12 9.36 9.26
CA ASN A 468 -8.89 9.96 9.77
C ASN A 468 -8.67 9.63 11.26
N TYR A 469 -7.67 8.81 11.56
CA TYR A 469 -7.40 8.29 12.90
C TYR A 469 -7.24 9.40 13.94
N ARG A 470 -6.44 10.42 13.61
CA ARG A 470 -6.14 11.53 14.52
C ARG A 470 -7.40 12.37 14.81
N LEU A 471 -8.23 12.65 13.80
CA LEU A 471 -9.49 13.35 14.01
C LEU A 471 -10.47 12.53 14.84
N THR A 472 -10.49 11.21 14.67
CA THR A 472 -11.30 10.30 15.49
C THR A 472 -10.86 10.32 16.95
N GLN A 473 -9.56 10.20 17.24
CA GLN A 473 -9.03 10.30 18.60
C GLN A 473 -9.36 11.65 19.27
N MET A 474 -9.41 12.73 18.50
CA MET A 474 -9.76 14.07 19.01
C MET A 474 -11.27 14.33 19.06
N HIS A 475 -12.13 13.37 18.69
CA HIS A 475 -13.57 13.55 18.53
C HIS A 475 -13.94 14.69 17.57
N ARG A 476 -13.17 14.84 16.49
CA ARG A 476 -13.31 15.89 15.45
C ARG A 476 -13.71 15.34 14.08
N THR A 477 -14.30 14.15 14.02
CA THR A 477 -14.74 13.52 12.77
C THR A 477 -15.78 14.37 12.02
N LYS A 478 -16.56 15.19 12.75
CA LYS A 478 -17.53 16.14 12.17
C LYS A 478 -16.91 17.29 11.36
N HIS A 479 -15.59 17.49 11.47
CA HIS A 479 -14.84 18.47 10.66
C HIS A 479 -14.31 17.87 9.35
N ILE A 480 -14.42 16.55 9.16
CA ILE A 480 -14.02 15.92 7.90
C ILE A 480 -14.91 16.47 6.80
N ARG A 481 -14.32 16.83 5.66
CA ARG A 481 -15.08 17.32 4.50
C ARG A 481 -15.54 16.15 3.66
N SER A 482 -16.74 16.29 3.13
CA SER A 482 -17.33 15.29 2.25
C SER A 482 -18.30 15.96 1.30
N TYR A 483 -18.51 15.32 0.15
CA TYR A 483 -19.68 15.59 -0.68
C TYR A 483 -20.98 15.52 0.16
N ASN A 484 -21.10 14.51 1.02
CA ASN A 484 -22.28 14.23 1.86
C ASN A 484 -22.38 15.12 3.13
N ALA A 485 -21.53 16.15 3.27
CA ALA A 485 -21.72 17.19 4.29
C ALA A 485 -22.85 18.16 3.88
N ILE A 486 -24.10 17.74 4.05
CA ILE A 486 -25.30 18.54 3.74
C ILE A 486 -25.80 19.32 4.98
N PRO A 487 -26.46 20.50 4.80
CA PRO A 487 -27.05 21.27 5.89
C PRO A 487 -28.39 20.66 6.34
N ASP A 488 -28.37 19.40 6.75
CA ASP A 488 -29.54 18.67 7.26
C ASP A 488 -29.31 18.21 8.71
N ARG A 489 -30.40 17.98 9.45
CA ARG A 489 -30.39 17.51 10.84
C ARG A 489 -29.74 16.12 10.98
N ASP A 490 -29.87 15.30 9.95
CA ASP A 490 -29.33 13.93 9.89
C ASP A 490 -27.91 13.89 9.32
N SER A 491 -27.30 15.05 9.02
CA SER A 491 -25.91 15.10 8.56
C SER A 491 -24.95 14.75 9.69
N TYR A 492 -23.88 14.00 9.38
CA TYR A 492 -22.79 13.74 10.32
C TYR A 492 -22.13 15.01 10.88
N THR A 493 -22.30 16.15 10.20
CA THR A 493 -21.81 17.47 10.61
C THR A 493 -22.71 18.19 11.63
N ALA A 494 -23.88 17.63 11.96
CA ALA A 494 -24.83 18.18 12.92
C ALA A 494 -24.33 18.05 14.36
N VAL A 495 -24.58 19.08 15.16
CA VAL A 495 -24.22 19.20 16.58
C VAL A 495 -25.46 19.63 17.35
N GLY A 496 -26.28 18.64 17.76
CA GLY A 496 -27.58 18.92 18.39
C GLY A 496 -28.59 19.55 17.42
N GLU A 497 -29.68 20.10 17.93
CA GLU A 497 -30.84 20.44 17.08
C GLU A 497 -30.61 21.59 16.09
N LYS A 498 -29.59 22.46 16.28
CA LYS A 498 -29.38 23.69 15.47
C LYS A 498 -27.93 24.18 15.36
N LYS A 499 -26.91 23.38 15.68
CA LYS A 499 -25.51 23.77 15.46
C LYS A 499 -24.88 22.84 14.43
N TYR A 500 -24.04 23.40 13.57
CA TYR A 500 -23.40 22.66 12.49
C TYR A 500 -21.93 23.07 12.40
N HIS A 501 -21.09 22.14 11.96
CA HIS A 501 -19.72 22.46 11.57
C HIS A 501 -19.73 23.13 10.18
N LEU A 502 -19.88 24.46 10.19
CA LEU A 502 -19.99 25.27 8.97
C LEU A 502 -18.79 25.09 8.04
N ASP A 503 -17.60 24.82 8.58
CA ASP A 503 -16.37 24.57 7.84
C ASP A 503 -16.39 23.27 7.03
N ALA A 504 -17.22 22.29 7.43
CA ALA A 504 -17.44 21.06 6.68
C ALA A 504 -18.59 21.20 5.66
N GLN A 505 -19.66 21.92 6.01
CA GLN A 505 -20.84 22.12 5.14
C GLN A 505 -20.61 23.15 4.03
N PHE A 506 -19.95 24.26 4.36
CA PHE A 506 -19.68 25.39 3.46
C PHE A 506 -18.19 25.67 3.36
N PRO A 507 -17.37 24.68 2.98
CA PRO A 507 -15.91 24.77 3.11
C PRO A 507 -15.29 25.90 2.26
N VAL A 508 -15.95 26.28 1.16
CA VAL A 508 -15.52 27.38 0.26
C VAL A 508 -15.72 28.77 0.90
N ALA A 509 -16.55 28.89 1.93
CA ALA A 509 -16.68 30.13 2.71
C ALA A 509 -15.50 30.36 3.69
N PHE A 510 -14.60 29.37 3.83
CA PHE A 510 -13.47 29.41 4.75
C PHE A 510 -12.13 29.44 4.00
N HIS A 511 -11.03 29.51 4.76
CA HIS A 511 -9.69 29.61 4.19
C HIS A 511 -9.28 28.31 3.46
N LEU A 512 -8.95 28.45 2.17
CA LEU A 512 -8.65 27.33 1.29
C LEU A 512 -7.14 27.07 1.08
N ARG A 513 -6.21 27.83 1.67
CA ARG A 513 -4.77 27.63 1.33
C ARG A 513 -4.24 26.25 1.72
N GLN A 514 -4.88 25.59 2.69
CA GLN A 514 -4.53 24.22 3.08
C GLN A 514 -5.04 23.16 2.10
N TYR A 515 -5.90 23.55 1.15
CA TYR A 515 -6.58 22.67 0.21
C TYR A 515 -6.31 23.18 -1.19
N PRO A 516 -5.19 22.78 -1.81
CA PRO A 516 -4.81 23.23 -3.15
C PRO A 516 -5.77 22.72 -4.25
N PHE A 517 -6.82 22.01 -3.86
CA PHE A 517 -7.58 21.10 -4.70
C PHE A 517 -9.08 21.16 -4.37
N LEU A 518 -9.93 21.25 -5.39
CA LEU A 518 -11.40 21.34 -5.26
C LEU A 518 -12.09 20.20 -6.00
N ARG A 519 -12.59 19.19 -5.28
CA ARG A 519 -13.35 18.06 -5.84
C ARG A 519 -14.71 18.50 -6.37
N ALA A 520 -14.90 18.46 -7.68
CA ALA A 520 -16.17 18.72 -8.33
C ALA A 520 -16.94 17.41 -8.49
N GLU A 521 -18.03 17.22 -7.74
CA GLU A 521 -18.70 15.92 -7.64
C GLU A 521 -20.22 16.05 -7.81
N GLY A 522 -20.89 14.92 -8.07
CA GLY A 522 -22.33 14.86 -8.32
C GLY A 522 -22.74 15.38 -9.70
N HIS A 523 -21.81 15.50 -10.65
CA HIS A 523 -22.09 15.98 -12.00
C HIS A 523 -22.30 14.85 -13.03
N ILE A 524 -21.70 13.67 -12.84
CA ILE A 524 -21.88 12.51 -13.72
C ILE A 524 -23.36 12.09 -13.71
N GLY A 525 -23.90 11.78 -14.89
CA GLY A 525 -25.31 11.45 -15.08
C GLY A 525 -26.23 12.67 -15.20
N LYS A 526 -25.73 13.90 -15.00
CA LYS A 526 -26.55 15.12 -15.17
C LYS A 526 -26.57 15.57 -16.63
N PRO A 527 -27.72 16.05 -17.13
CA PRO A 527 -27.82 16.66 -18.44
C PRO A 527 -27.15 18.04 -18.45
N VAL A 528 -26.60 18.42 -19.60
CA VAL A 528 -26.12 19.77 -19.89
C VAL A 528 -26.90 20.36 -21.06
N GLY A 529 -27.39 21.59 -20.92
CA GLY A 529 -28.01 22.30 -22.04
C GLY A 529 -26.95 22.89 -22.94
N LEU A 530 -26.61 22.27 -24.07
CA LEU A 530 -25.60 22.81 -24.98
C LEU A 530 -26.20 23.88 -25.90
N VAL A 531 -25.77 25.14 -25.76
CA VAL A 531 -26.12 26.22 -26.71
C VAL A 531 -24.93 26.52 -27.61
N GLN A 532 -25.11 26.30 -28.91
CA GLN A 532 -24.13 26.69 -29.93
C GLN A 532 -24.19 28.20 -30.14
N VAL A 533 -23.08 28.91 -29.89
CA VAL A 533 -22.94 30.32 -30.25
C VAL A 533 -22.62 30.45 -31.74
N PRO A 534 -23.46 31.11 -32.55
CA PRO A 534 -23.20 31.30 -33.97
C PRO A 534 -21.92 32.12 -34.20
N GLY A 535 -20.97 31.58 -34.97
CA GLY A 535 -19.75 32.30 -35.40
C GLY A 535 -18.54 32.18 -34.46
N ALA A 536 -18.65 31.46 -33.34
CA ALA A 536 -17.50 31.14 -32.50
C ALA A 536 -16.78 29.88 -33.01
N VAL A 537 -15.47 29.99 -33.26
CA VAL A 537 -14.57 28.85 -33.44
C VAL A 537 -13.45 29.00 -32.39
N PRO A 538 -13.30 28.07 -31.43
CA PRO A 538 -14.09 26.86 -31.24
C PRO A 538 -15.53 27.19 -30.80
N VAL A 539 -16.46 26.25 -31.04
CA VAL A 539 -17.88 26.41 -30.70
C VAL A 539 -17.98 26.75 -29.22
N GLU A 540 -18.40 27.97 -28.89
CA GLU A 540 -18.65 28.34 -27.50
C GLU A 540 -19.96 27.65 -27.09
N PHE A 541 -19.85 26.61 -26.27
CA PHE A 541 -20.99 25.90 -25.70
C PHE A 541 -21.35 26.58 -24.39
N LYS A 542 -22.47 27.33 -24.37
CA LYS A 542 -23.03 27.77 -23.09
C LYS A 542 -23.85 26.63 -22.54
N ALA A 543 -23.32 25.99 -21.50
CA ALA A 543 -24.10 25.05 -20.73
C ALA A 543 -25.23 25.83 -20.01
N ASP A 544 -26.50 25.42 -20.17
CA ASP A 544 -27.62 25.94 -19.37
C ASP A 544 -27.46 25.41 -17.94
N LEU A 545 -26.55 26.04 -17.20
CA LEU A 545 -26.13 25.62 -15.89
C LEU A 545 -26.82 26.46 -14.83
N LYS A 546 -28.15 26.61 -14.85
CA LYS A 546 -28.83 27.37 -13.79
C LYS A 546 -28.40 26.93 -12.37
N ALA A 547 -28.18 25.63 -12.17
CA ALA A 547 -27.64 25.06 -10.93
C ALA A 547 -26.18 25.47 -10.65
N TRP A 548 -25.29 25.45 -11.66
CA TRP A 548 -23.90 25.87 -11.44
C TRP A 548 -23.79 27.39 -11.29
N ALA A 549 -24.50 28.16 -12.11
CA ALA A 549 -24.51 29.62 -12.04
C ALA A 549 -24.95 30.11 -10.65
N GLU A 550 -25.97 29.46 -10.07
CA GLU A 550 -26.38 29.76 -8.70
C GLU A 550 -25.32 29.34 -7.68
N LEU A 551 -24.70 28.17 -7.81
CA LEU A 551 -23.63 27.71 -6.92
C LEU A 551 -22.38 28.61 -6.99
N LEU A 552 -21.94 28.95 -8.20
CA LEU A 552 -20.81 29.84 -8.47
C LEU A 552 -21.07 31.24 -7.91
N ARG A 553 -22.28 31.77 -8.10
CA ARG A 553 -22.72 33.05 -7.52
C ARG A 553 -22.74 33.01 -5.99
N GLN A 554 -23.25 31.94 -5.39
CA GLN A 554 -23.31 31.77 -3.94
C GLN A 554 -21.92 31.65 -3.31
N GLN A 555 -20.99 30.97 -4.00
CA GLN A 555 -19.65 30.68 -3.48
C GLN A 555 -18.58 31.67 -4.00
N ASN A 556 -18.99 32.72 -4.71
CA ASN A 556 -18.11 33.72 -5.33
C ASN A 556 -16.99 33.10 -6.18
N LEU A 557 -17.34 32.06 -6.95
CA LEU A 557 -16.46 31.36 -7.88
C LEU A 557 -16.67 31.90 -9.29
N SER A 558 -15.59 32.05 -10.06
CA SER A 558 -15.63 32.35 -11.49
C SER A 558 -15.28 31.09 -12.27
N LEU A 559 -16.13 30.70 -13.22
CA LEU A 559 -15.90 29.51 -14.05
C LEU A 559 -15.99 29.90 -15.53
N GLN A 560 -15.02 29.45 -16.30
CA GLN A 560 -15.03 29.51 -17.75
C GLN A 560 -15.32 28.10 -18.29
N VAL A 561 -16.39 27.96 -19.07
CA VAL A 561 -16.69 26.71 -19.77
C VAL A 561 -16.15 26.83 -21.19
N ILE A 562 -15.30 25.89 -21.60
CA ILE A 562 -14.84 25.76 -22.98
C ILE A 562 -15.26 24.36 -23.42
N GLY A 563 -16.15 24.28 -24.41
CA GLY A 563 -16.55 23.00 -25.00
C GLY A 563 -15.73 22.73 -26.26
N ILE A 564 -15.18 21.53 -26.36
CA ILE A 564 -14.26 21.15 -27.44
C ILE A 564 -14.60 19.72 -27.85
N PRO A 565 -14.74 19.43 -29.15
CA PRO A 565 -14.87 18.06 -29.62
C PRO A 565 -13.64 17.24 -29.18
N VAL A 566 -13.85 16.00 -28.71
CA VAL A 566 -12.75 15.11 -28.28
C VAL A 566 -11.72 14.92 -29.40
N SER A 567 -12.16 14.87 -30.66
CA SER A 567 -11.30 14.79 -31.84
C SER A 567 -10.37 16.00 -32.02
N GLU A 568 -10.76 17.17 -31.53
CA GLU A 568 -10.00 18.42 -31.61
C GLU A 568 -9.18 18.68 -30.34
N LEU A 569 -9.30 17.84 -29.31
CA LEU A 569 -8.53 17.95 -28.06
C LEU A 569 -7.01 17.97 -28.30
N PRO A 570 -6.42 17.14 -29.18
CA PRO A 570 -4.99 17.22 -29.47
C PRO A 570 -4.57 18.60 -30.01
N ASP A 571 -5.36 19.16 -30.93
CA ASP A 571 -5.10 20.45 -31.56
C ASP A 571 -5.29 21.61 -30.58
N PHE A 572 -6.34 21.57 -29.76
CA PHE A 572 -6.58 22.58 -28.73
C PHE A 572 -5.45 22.62 -27.71
N VAL A 573 -4.98 21.46 -27.24
CA VAL A 573 -3.89 21.38 -26.26
C VAL A 573 -2.58 21.92 -26.86
N SER A 574 -2.33 21.71 -28.16
CA SER A 574 -1.15 22.25 -28.85
C SER A 574 -1.11 23.79 -28.85
N GLN A 575 -2.26 24.46 -28.73
CA GLN A 575 -2.34 25.92 -28.65
C GLN A 575 -1.80 26.49 -27.33
N PHE A 576 -1.61 25.66 -26.30
CA PHE A 576 -1.03 26.07 -25.02
C PHE A 576 0.51 26.03 -25.00
N GLY A 577 1.16 25.77 -26.14
CA GLY A 577 2.59 26.02 -26.38
C GLY A 577 3.39 24.77 -26.78
N ASP A 578 4.56 25.00 -27.41
CA ASP A 578 5.53 23.97 -27.81
C ASP A 578 6.03 23.18 -26.60
N ILE A 579 5.51 21.97 -26.44
CA ILE A 579 5.97 21.00 -25.45
C ILE A 579 7.24 20.35 -26.03
N PRO A 580 8.41 20.47 -25.38
CA PRO A 580 9.63 19.84 -25.88
C PRO A 580 9.53 18.31 -25.72
N GLY A 581 9.46 17.61 -26.85
CA GLY A 581 9.65 16.17 -26.92
C GLY A 581 8.37 15.34 -26.79
N ASN A 582 8.41 14.14 -27.36
CA ASN A 582 7.36 13.12 -27.45
C ASN A 582 6.83 12.59 -26.10
N ALA A 583 6.87 13.38 -25.02
CA ALA A 583 6.53 13.02 -23.65
C ALA A 583 5.19 13.65 -23.20
N LEU A 584 4.19 13.71 -24.09
CA LEU A 584 2.82 13.97 -23.65
C LEU A 584 2.26 12.69 -23.02
N HIS A 585 2.66 12.42 -21.78
CA HIS A 585 1.97 11.46 -20.92
C HIS A 585 0.63 12.07 -20.48
N TRP A 586 -0.36 12.01 -21.37
CA TRP A 586 -1.72 12.39 -21.04
C TRP A 586 -2.22 11.53 -19.92
N GLY A 587 -2.79 12.23 -18.93
CA GLY A 587 -3.28 11.61 -17.74
C GLY A 587 -4.73 11.77 -17.55
N LEU A 588 -5.39 10.66 -17.26
CA LEU A 588 -6.84 10.49 -17.26
C LEU A 588 -7.29 9.77 -16.02
N GLU A 589 -6.86 10.32 -14.91
CA GLU A 589 -7.47 9.97 -13.63
C GLU A 589 -8.54 11.01 -13.33
N HIS A 590 -9.64 10.54 -12.73
CA HIS A 590 -10.46 11.40 -11.90
C HIS A 590 -9.72 11.67 -10.60
N VAL A 591 -8.79 12.59 -10.74
CA VAL A 591 -8.33 13.40 -9.64
C VAL A 591 -9.45 14.42 -9.50
N GLY A 592 -10.52 14.14 -8.74
CA GLY A 592 -11.68 15.04 -8.69
C GLY A 592 -11.25 16.47 -8.33
N GLY A 593 -11.19 17.40 -9.27
CA GLY A 593 -10.61 18.73 -9.06
C GLY A 593 -9.25 18.95 -9.71
N LEU A 594 -8.83 20.21 -9.83
CA LEU A 594 -7.48 20.57 -10.26
C LEU A 594 -6.80 21.45 -9.22
N ALA A 595 -5.48 21.56 -9.30
CA ALA A 595 -4.77 22.72 -8.77
C ALA A 595 -5.51 23.97 -9.28
N TYR A 596 -6.02 24.81 -8.38
CA TYR A 596 -6.88 25.98 -8.64
C TYR A 596 -7.11 26.30 -10.15
N GLY A 597 -8.24 25.88 -10.73
CA GLY A 597 -8.77 26.59 -11.91
C GLY A 597 -9.51 25.85 -13.02
N HIS A 598 -9.45 24.52 -13.17
CA HIS A 598 -10.20 23.85 -14.27
C HIS A 598 -10.75 22.47 -13.84
N THR A 599 -11.69 21.91 -14.60
CA THR A 599 -12.13 20.49 -14.54
C THR A 599 -12.65 20.19 -15.94
N LEU A 600 -12.26 19.06 -16.53
CA LEU A 600 -12.73 18.68 -17.86
C LEU A 600 -13.79 17.62 -17.73
N VAL A 601 -14.98 17.92 -18.24
CA VAL A 601 -16.08 16.98 -18.27
C VAL A 601 -16.27 16.47 -19.69
N LEU A 602 -16.53 15.18 -19.83
CA LEU A 602 -16.91 14.56 -21.09
C LEU A 602 -18.43 14.49 -21.18
N VAL A 603 -18.97 15.13 -22.22
CA VAL A 603 -20.40 15.18 -22.49
C VAL A 603 -20.71 14.24 -23.66
N TYR A 604 -21.66 13.34 -23.45
CA TYR A 604 -22.19 12.48 -24.49
C TYR A 604 -23.15 13.29 -25.39
N THR A 605 -22.84 13.46 -26.68
CA THR A 605 -23.61 14.34 -27.59
C THR A 605 -24.35 13.62 -28.72
N ASP A 606 -24.13 12.32 -28.90
CA ASP A 606 -24.74 11.55 -29.99
C ASP A 606 -26.15 11.05 -29.61
N THR A 607 -26.87 10.50 -30.59
CA THR A 607 -28.17 9.87 -30.41
C THR A 607 -27.99 8.36 -30.25
N ASP A 608 -28.46 7.84 -29.12
CA ASP A 608 -28.79 6.45 -28.83
C ASP A 608 -27.64 5.43 -28.98
N GLU A 609 -26.70 5.48 -28.04
CA GLU A 609 -25.71 4.42 -27.83
C GLU A 609 -26.19 3.45 -26.75
N GLN A 610 -26.12 2.16 -27.07
CA GLN A 610 -26.44 1.06 -26.17
C GLN A 610 -25.18 0.20 -25.96
N ILE A 611 -24.79 -0.03 -24.71
CA ILE A 611 -23.77 -1.00 -24.35
C ILE A 611 -24.44 -2.35 -24.17
N GLU A 612 -24.44 -3.15 -25.22
CA GLU A 612 -24.86 -4.55 -25.09
C GLU A 612 -23.82 -5.32 -24.25
N LEU A 613 -24.16 -5.61 -23.00
CA LEU A 613 -23.40 -6.53 -22.14
C LEU A 613 -24.10 -7.88 -22.12
N SER A 614 -23.34 -8.95 -22.33
CA SER A 614 -23.84 -10.33 -22.25
C SER A 614 -24.39 -10.70 -20.86
N GLU A 615 -23.92 -9.97 -19.85
CA GLU A 615 -24.24 -10.12 -18.43
C GLU A 615 -25.48 -9.31 -18.01
N CYS A 616 -25.97 -8.39 -18.86
CA CYS A 616 -27.12 -7.54 -18.55
C CYS A 616 -28.45 -8.25 -18.84
N LYS A 617 -29.48 -7.98 -18.02
CA LYS A 617 -30.81 -8.60 -18.12
C LYS A 617 -31.86 -7.75 -18.87
N LYS A 618 -31.47 -6.66 -19.54
CA LYS A 618 -32.41 -5.69 -20.10
C LYS A 618 -32.62 -5.82 -21.62
N ASP A 619 -33.87 -5.57 -22.02
CA ASP A 619 -34.37 -5.66 -23.41
C ASP A 619 -34.81 -4.30 -24.03
N SER A 620 -34.51 -3.11 -23.44
CA SER A 620 -35.01 -1.84 -24.03
C SER A 620 -34.22 -0.55 -23.75
N ASP A 621 -34.01 0.23 -24.83
CA ASP A 621 -33.75 1.69 -25.01
C ASP A 621 -32.52 2.34 -24.32
N PRO A 622 -32.00 3.48 -24.85
CA PRO A 622 -30.58 3.87 -24.72
C PRO A 622 -30.12 4.14 -23.29
N GLU A 623 -28.92 3.65 -22.97
CA GLU A 623 -28.35 3.65 -21.62
C GLU A 623 -27.85 5.01 -21.14
N VAL A 624 -27.62 5.94 -22.08
CA VAL A 624 -27.16 7.29 -21.81
C VAL A 624 -28.01 8.29 -22.58
N ALA A 625 -28.69 9.17 -21.88
CA ALA A 625 -29.45 10.24 -22.52
C ALA A 625 -28.50 11.25 -23.20
N LYS A 626 -28.92 11.81 -24.33
CA LYS A 626 -28.17 12.86 -25.03
C LYS A 626 -27.87 14.05 -24.10
N ASN A 627 -26.67 14.61 -24.28
CA ASN A 627 -26.08 15.70 -23.50
C ASN A 627 -25.89 15.36 -22.02
N THR A 628 -25.60 14.10 -21.69
CA THR A 628 -25.30 13.69 -20.30
C THR A 628 -23.80 13.75 -20.06
N ILE A 629 -23.39 14.22 -18.88
CA ILE A 629 -21.99 14.11 -18.45
C ILE A 629 -21.71 12.65 -18.08
N ILE A 630 -20.75 12.02 -18.75
CA ILE A 630 -20.46 10.59 -18.61
C ILE A 630 -19.13 10.29 -17.92
N ALA A 631 -18.25 11.27 -17.86
CA ALA A 631 -16.94 11.16 -17.22
C ALA A 631 -16.37 12.55 -16.97
N ASP A 632 -15.37 12.64 -16.11
CA ASP A 632 -14.52 13.81 -15.96
C ASP A 632 -13.06 13.42 -15.74
N PHE A 633 -12.18 14.32 -16.15
CA PHE A 633 -10.75 14.05 -16.27
C PHE A 633 -9.93 15.24 -15.81
N THR A 634 -8.77 14.91 -15.26
CA THR A 634 -7.73 15.88 -14.93
C THR A 634 -6.63 15.85 -15.98
N ILE A 635 -6.55 16.89 -16.82
CA ILE A 635 -5.35 17.08 -17.64
C ILE A 635 -4.21 17.52 -16.71
N PRO A 636 -3.04 16.85 -16.73
CA PRO A 636 -1.88 17.32 -16.00
C PRO A 636 -1.52 18.72 -16.51
N VAL A 637 -1.76 19.73 -15.66
CA VAL A 637 -1.28 21.09 -15.92
C VAL A 637 0.22 21.06 -15.76
N PHE A 638 0.95 21.27 -16.86
CA PHE A 638 2.36 21.61 -16.74
C PHE A 638 2.45 23.03 -16.18
N VAL A 639 3.09 23.18 -15.02
CA VAL A 639 3.53 24.48 -14.49
C VAL A 639 4.64 24.98 -15.41
N GLY A 640 4.25 25.56 -16.54
CA GLY A 640 5.13 25.85 -17.66
C GLY A 640 4.89 27.21 -18.31
N LYS A 641 4.48 28.21 -17.52
CA LYS A 641 4.84 29.64 -17.66
C LYS A 641 4.00 30.45 -16.67
N THR A 642 4.67 30.98 -15.66
CA THR A 642 4.20 32.19 -14.96
C THR A 642 4.02 33.27 -16.03
N ILE A 643 2.82 33.85 -16.13
CA ILE A 643 2.58 35.10 -16.86
C ILE A 643 3.21 36.24 -16.07
#